data_AF-A0A6B3P7X1-F1
#
_entry.id   AF-A0A6B3P7X1-F1
#
_cell.length_a   1.000
_cell.length_b   1.000
_cell.length_c   1.000
_cell.angle_alpha   90.00
_cell.angle_beta   90.00
_cell.angle_gamma   90.00
#
_symmetry.space_group_name_H-M   'P 1'
#
loop_
_entity.id
_entity.type
_entity.pdbx_description
1 polymer ?
#
loop_
_entity_poly.entity_id
_entity_poly.type
_entity_poly.pdbx_seq_one_letter_code
_entity_poly.pdbx_strand_id
1 'polypeptide(L)'
;MDTAKISTESVKLLSIITGNKLSKRDINPPVLFLANLVIILIGVIYADGKVAEEERARLKITLHKFIPPKGNILELTKLMIKGVSKQHLYKKIEAILTLTYPLSPPEKLLLICFGYEMSAADGNIDVREKKYLEIISRKLGIKTKHLQVLEAGFTHQENFAHKAMEEVAYLLNPARFHQLDNIFVKAASEMLNSLLPNYNQNQNKKNQPQQTVVYQRLKEFQKYKQQLHNLCSEIYQIVTVSTERDLLPNTLISEVNKILKKLQSQKFRVAVVGEFSQGKSTLLNALLGEEIQPVREIPCSGTVTVLKYGEQKRVICRDKNGNEIEISLAEYQEKSTISESAALGDMSQELAHSEIESIFFEHPDLELCKSGVEIIDSPGLNENPNRTAITQKLLEDTDAVIFLTNASRPLTQGEQELIQSIKLQLNGNQINLPADNLFVLVNFLDLVRSEKSRQQIRQRLENFVFGEKPIISTDSHLHFISAQAALDAILESEENEYLTSFNNFTKSIEKFLTIERGVVEFQQFVTKMNSLIYESIKGLEQAEKILDGQVYLPEEAKQKILEKIGEASEGDVKILSTTEKLKDKSIKKVAEAWVQWTEGLSDHLSEKINEWDSEHSPLWDKEKVIKDYAEGFTSSLSTELENWGNTEVKKIVVNNLQILSKEVCQKLEVVRMNLQEVDEQINSNLNEQFNLAIKNIKVDGLDINSVIKLEEYDDNGGALWEGLQLGSLTAGALFMFTGLGILPIIIAGGAVALISSFFGIGGDEEKADMKIKQQVYNVGFQKFQESSEEILDKVCDNIAEVFYTQFKSVSTVIEQAILLYENILEQQDKAHKETQSQLQVEKVFISTKQQQLKQIQSRLEIILTQISGSK
;
A
#
# COMPACT_ATOMS: atom_id res chain seq x y z
N MET A 1 9.97 37.38 -3.34
CA MET A 1 10.99 38.27 -2.75
C MET A 1 12.21 38.17 -3.64
N ASP A 2 12.82 39.30 -4.01
CA ASP A 2 13.97 39.30 -4.91
C ASP A 2 15.26 39.57 -4.12
N THR A 3 15.95 38.50 -3.71
CA THR A 3 17.18 38.58 -2.91
C THR A 3 18.34 39.28 -3.65
N ALA A 4 18.28 39.39 -4.97
CA ALA A 4 19.26 40.15 -5.75
C ALA A 4 19.20 41.66 -5.41
N LYS A 5 18.00 42.16 -5.07
CA LYS A 5 17.75 43.57 -4.69
C LYS A 5 18.16 43.93 -3.27
N ILE A 6 18.70 43.00 -2.48
CA ILE A 6 19.24 43.30 -1.15
C ILE A 6 20.47 44.21 -1.29
N SER A 7 20.33 45.44 -0.81
CA SER A 7 21.36 46.48 -0.85
C SER A 7 22.34 46.35 0.32
N THR A 8 23.54 46.91 0.18
CA THR A 8 24.52 47.00 1.28
C THR A 8 23.95 47.74 2.50
N GLU A 9 23.04 48.68 2.27
CA GLU A 9 22.33 49.38 3.35
C GLU A 9 21.34 48.48 4.09
N SER A 10 20.66 47.56 3.38
CA SER A 10 19.79 46.55 4.01
C SER A 10 20.60 45.62 4.94
N VAL A 11 21.79 45.20 4.51
CA VAL A 11 22.70 44.36 5.31
C VAL A 11 23.17 45.09 6.58
N LYS A 12 23.52 46.38 6.47
CA LYS A 12 23.90 47.21 7.61
C LYS A 12 22.75 47.38 8.60
N LEU A 13 21.55 47.68 8.11
CA LEU A 13 20.36 47.82 8.95
C LEU A 13 20.04 46.52 9.69
N LEU A 14 20.10 45.37 9.02
CA LEU A 14 19.90 44.07 9.67
C LEU A 14 20.99 43.73 10.69
N SER A 15 22.24 44.13 10.43
CA SER A 15 23.33 43.98 11.41
C SER A 15 23.09 44.84 12.65
N ILE A 16 22.57 46.06 12.49
CA ILE A 16 22.18 46.95 13.60
C ILE A 16 20.99 46.37 14.37
N ILE A 17 20.01 45.80 13.68
CA ILE A 17 18.81 45.17 14.27
C ILE A 17 19.18 43.96 15.11
N THR A 18 20.08 43.11 14.61
CA THR A 18 20.42 41.83 15.26
C THR A 18 21.57 41.95 16.24
N GLY A 19 22.35 43.05 16.19
CA GLY A 19 23.57 43.22 17.01
C GLY A 19 24.75 42.36 16.54
N ASN A 20 24.59 41.64 15.42
CA ASN A 20 25.59 40.76 14.82
C ASN A 20 26.06 41.33 13.48
N LYS A 21 27.32 41.09 13.12
CA LYS A 21 27.86 41.50 11.82
C LYS A 21 27.38 40.51 10.75
N LEU A 22 26.36 40.89 9.98
CA LEU A 22 25.79 40.05 8.91
C LEU A 22 26.43 40.36 7.56
N SER A 23 26.50 39.35 6.70
CA SER A 23 26.85 39.45 5.29
C SER A 23 25.62 39.21 4.39
N LYS A 24 25.74 39.47 3.09
CA LYS A 24 24.65 39.22 2.13
C LYS A 24 24.25 37.73 2.06
N ARG A 25 25.14 36.80 2.42
CA ARG A 25 24.89 35.36 2.42
C ARG A 25 24.05 34.91 3.63
N ASP A 26 24.04 35.70 4.70
CA ASP A 26 23.30 35.39 5.94
C ASP A 26 21.83 35.84 5.89
N ILE A 27 21.40 36.45 4.78
CA ILE A 27 20.05 37.02 4.62
C ILE A 27 19.27 36.18 3.62
N ASN A 28 18.39 35.33 4.14
CA ASN A 28 17.42 34.55 3.37
C ASN A 28 16.01 35.20 3.44
N PRO A 29 15.04 34.74 2.62
CA PRO A 29 13.68 35.29 2.63
C PRO A 29 12.97 35.26 3.99
N PRO A 30 13.02 34.18 4.78
CA PRO A 30 12.48 34.16 6.14
C PRO A 30 13.08 35.24 7.05
N VAL A 31 14.41 35.38 7.10
CA VAL A 31 15.10 36.36 7.95
C VAL A 31 14.74 37.79 7.57
N LEU A 32 14.71 38.11 6.26
CA LEU A 32 14.37 39.44 5.79
C LEU A 32 12.89 39.76 6.05
N PHE A 33 11.98 38.82 5.81
CA PHE A 33 10.56 39.02 6.08
C PHE A 33 10.31 39.17 7.58
N LEU A 34 10.92 38.33 8.42
CA LEU A 34 10.78 38.37 9.87
C LEU A 34 11.28 39.69 10.45
N ALA A 35 12.41 40.22 9.97
CA ALA A 35 12.89 41.54 10.39
C ALA A 35 11.89 42.65 10.06
N ASN A 36 11.29 42.63 8.87
CA ASN A 36 10.26 43.59 8.47
C ASN A 36 8.97 43.42 9.31
N LEU A 37 8.55 42.18 9.54
CA LEU A 37 7.38 41.85 10.36
C LEU A 37 7.55 42.36 11.80
N VAL A 38 8.71 42.12 12.42
CA VAL A 38 9.04 42.63 13.75
C VAL A 38 8.98 44.16 13.78
N ILE A 39 9.46 44.86 12.75
CA ILE A 39 9.40 46.33 12.68
C ILE A 39 7.96 46.84 12.65
N ILE A 40 7.11 46.22 11.82
CA ILE A 40 5.69 46.60 11.71
C ILE A 40 4.94 46.33 13.01
N LEU A 41 5.06 45.11 13.57
CA LEU A 41 4.32 44.73 14.78
C LEU A 41 4.78 45.52 16.01
N ILE A 42 6.09 45.75 16.18
CA ILE A 42 6.58 46.61 17.27
C ILE A 42 6.06 48.04 17.10
N GLY A 43 5.94 48.52 15.87
CA GLY A 43 5.38 49.83 15.61
C GLY A 43 3.91 49.98 15.97
N VAL A 44 3.10 48.94 15.75
CA VAL A 44 1.71 48.87 16.23
C VAL A 44 1.68 48.94 17.76
N ILE A 45 2.46 48.09 18.44
CA ILE A 45 2.55 48.06 19.92
C ILE A 45 2.92 49.41 20.54
N TYR A 46 3.75 50.21 19.87
CA TYR A 46 4.18 51.52 20.39
C TYR A 46 3.43 52.70 19.78
N ALA A 47 2.44 52.48 18.91
CA ALA A 47 1.70 53.54 18.23
C ALA A 47 0.84 54.35 19.21
N ASP A 48 0.28 53.69 20.21
CA ASP A 48 -0.64 54.25 21.18
C ASP A 48 0.07 54.65 22.51
N GLY A 49 1.36 54.29 22.65
CA GLY A 49 2.19 54.62 23.81
C GLY A 49 1.87 53.83 25.08
N LYS A 50 0.92 52.90 25.04
CA LYS A 50 0.71 51.84 26.03
C LYS A 50 1.21 50.54 25.41
N VAL A 51 1.33 49.48 26.19
CA VAL A 51 1.69 48.17 25.65
C VAL A 51 0.75 47.16 26.30
N ALA A 52 -0.25 46.70 25.56
CA ALA A 52 -1.23 45.77 26.12
C ALA A 52 -0.62 44.36 26.25
N GLU A 53 -1.08 43.57 27.22
CA GLU A 53 -0.64 42.19 27.37
C GLU A 53 -1.12 41.31 26.21
N GLU A 54 -2.31 41.57 25.67
CA GLU A 54 -2.88 40.87 24.50
C GLU A 54 -2.02 41.08 23.24
N GLU A 55 -1.57 42.31 22.98
CA GLU A 55 -0.69 42.61 21.84
C GLU A 55 0.68 41.95 21.98
N ARG A 56 1.24 41.88 23.19
CA ARG A 56 2.49 41.15 23.46
C ARG A 56 2.32 39.65 23.26
N ALA A 57 1.18 39.09 23.66
CA ALA A 57 0.86 37.69 23.42
C ALA A 57 0.70 37.41 21.92
N ARG A 58 -0.03 38.28 21.20
CA ARG A 58 -0.26 38.15 19.76
C ARG A 58 1.02 38.35 18.93
N LEU A 59 1.91 39.25 19.35
CA LEU A 59 3.26 39.38 18.78
C LEU A 59 4.02 38.06 18.85
N LYS A 60 4.02 37.40 20.03
CA LYS A 60 4.69 36.10 20.18
C LYS A 60 4.04 35.06 19.26
N ILE A 61 2.73 34.90 19.29
CA ILE A 61 2.00 33.92 18.45
C ILE A 61 2.34 34.14 16.97
N THR A 62 2.25 35.38 16.50
CA THR A 62 2.50 35.74 15.10
C THR A 62 3.93 35.46 14.67
N LEU A 63 4.92 35.78 15.51
CA LEU A 63 6.33 35.52 15.19
C LEU A 63 6.66 34.02 15.23
N HIS A 64 6.07 33.24 16.13
CA HIS A 64 6.28 31.79 16.17
C HIS A 64 5.81 31.08 14.89
N LYS A 65 4.83 31.63 14.17
CA LYS A 65 4.42 31.11 12.85
C LYS A 65 5.57 31.08 11.83
N PHE A 66 6.58 31.93 12.00
CA PHE A 66 7.72 32.09 11.08
C PHE A 66 9.05 31.56 11.65
N ILE A 67 9.03 30.95 12.84
CA ILE A 67 10.23 30.42 13.49
C ILE A 67 10.22 28.89 13.33
N PRO A 68 11.20 28.30 12.61
CA PRO A 68 11.28 26.85 12.48
C PRO A 68 11.62 26.19 13.83
N PRO A 69 11.20 24.92 14.07
CA PRO A 69 11.31 24.24 15.37
C PRO A 69 12.76 23.94 15.83
N LYS A 70 13.77 24.01 14.94
CA LYS A 70 15.20 23.98 15.30
C LYS A 70 15.95 25.10 14.57
N GLY A 71 16.85 25.81 15.27
CA GLY A 71 17.83 26.74 14.68
C GLY A 71 18.01 28.08 15.42
N ASN A 72 19.04 28.83 15.02
CA ASN A 72 19.42 30.12 15.60
C ASN A 72 18.39 31.26 15.37
N ILE A 73 17.31 31.00 14.63
CA ILE A 73 16.30 32.01 14.25
C ILE A 73 15.46 32.46 15.46
N LEU A 74 15.17 31.59 16.44
CA LEU A 74 14.46 31.99 17.66
C LEU A 74 15.28 33.02 18.47
N GLU A 75 16.59 32.80 18.60
CA GLU A 75 17.51 33.73 19.24
C GLU A 75 17.66 35.02 18.43
N LEU A 76 17.77 34.89 17.10
CA LEU A 76 17.78 36.02 16.18
C LEU A 76 16.52 36.88 16.28
N THR A 77 15.35 36.28 16.45
CA THR A 77 14.07 37.00 16.60
C THR A 77 14.03 37.81 17.89
N LYS A 78 14.53 37.23 19.00
CA LYS A 78 14.67 37.96 20.28
C LYS A 78 15.61 39.15 20.14
N LEU A 79 16.72 38.98 19.40
CA LEU A 79 17.66 40.06 19.08
C LEU A 79 16.99 41.14 18.20
N MET A 80 16.24 40.74 17.17
CA MET A 80 15.51 41.66 16.30
C MET A 80 14.50 42.50 17.09
N ILE A 81 13.70 41.88 17.97
CA ILE A 81 12.73 42.59 18.82
C ILE A 81 13.42 43.64 19.68
N LYS A 82 14.53 43.26 20.33
CA LYS A 82 15.32 44.14 21.19
C LYS A 82 15.96 45.28 20.39
N GLY A 83 16.57 44.98 19.24
CA GLY A 83 17.26 45.96 18.39
C GLY A 83 16.30 46.97 17.76
N VAL A 84 15.18 46.50 17.21
CA VAL A 84 14.12 47.36 16.65
C VAL A 84 13.55 48.30 17.70
N SER A 85 13.28 47.79 18.92
CA SER A 85 12.78 48.59 20.04
C SER A 85 13.79 49.65 20.48
N LYS A 86 15.06 49.25 20.69
CA LYS A 86 16.14 50.14 21.18
C LYS A 86 16.48 51.25 20.20
N GLN A 87 16.43 50.97 18.89
CA GLN A 87 16.79 51.91 17.84
C GLN A 87 15.59 52.71 17.29
N HIS A 88 14.39 52.47 17.82
CA HIS A 88 13.12 53.04 17.37
C HIS A 88 12.92 52.95 15.85
N LEU A 89 13.31 51.82 15.24
CA LEU A 89 13.31 51.66 13.78
C LEU A 89 11.92 51.75 13.17
N TYR A 90 10.89 51.37 13.93
CA TYR A 90 9.48 51.54 13.56
C TYR A 90 9.06 53.00 13.35
N LYS A 91 9.82 53.98 13.84
CA LYS A 91 9.61 55.43 13.58
C LYS A 91 10.41 55.96 12.37
N LYS A 92 11.32 55.17 11.81
CA LYS A 92 12.23 55.57 10.72
C LYS A 92 11.74 55.03 9.37
N ILE A 93 10.93 55.82 8.68
CA ILE A 93 10.30 55.42 7.40
C ILE A 93 11.34 54.98 6.36
N GLU A 94 12.48 55.68 6.25
CA GLU A 94 13.55 55.31 5.30
C GLU A 94 14.15 53.93 5.57
N ALA A 95 14.22 53.51 6.84
CA ALA A 95 14.70 52.18 7.20
C ALA A 95 13.69 51.09 6.80
N ILE A 96 12.39 51.34 6.99
CA ILE A 96 11.30 50.45 6.57
C ILE A 96 11.31 50.30 5.04
N LEU A 97 11.42 51.42 4.31
CA LEU A 97 11.47 51.40 2.85
C LEU A 97 12.70 50.65 2.32
N THR A 98 13.84 50.82 2.97
CA THR A 98 15.08 50.10 2.60
C THR A 98 14.92 48.59 2.77
N LEU A 99 14.36 48.14 3.90
CA LEU A 99 14.22 46.70 4.21
C LEU A 99 13.07 46.02 3.45
N THR A 100 12.02 46.76 3.07
CA THR A 100 10.88 46.25 2.30
C THR A 100 11.07 46.35 0.79
N TYR A 101 12.11 47.05 0.31
CA TYR A 101 12.39 47.18 -1.13
C TYR A 101 12.49 45.83 -1.87
N PRO A 102 13.10 44.77 -1.30
CA PRO A 102 13.17 43.45 -1.94
C PRO A 102 11.84 42.68 -1.99
N LEU A 103 10.81 43.12 -1.26
CA LEU A 103 9.54 42.39 -1.13
C LEU A 103 8.60 42.66 -2.32
N SER A 104 7.90 41.61 -2.75
CA SER A 104 6.85 41.68 -3.76
C SER A 104 5.57 42.34 -3.23
N PRO A 105 4.64 42.79 -4.10
CA PRO A 105 3.35 43.33 -3.64
C PRO A 105 2.54 42.35 -2.76
N PRO A 106 2.45 41.03 -3.08
CA PRO A 106 1.88 40.02 -2.17
C PRO A 106 2.53 39.99 -0.77
N GLU A 107 3.86 39.99 -0.71
CA GLU A 107 4.60 39.95 0.56
C GLU A 107 4.39 41.21 1.40
N LYS A 108 4.38 42.38 0.76
CA LYS A 108 4.10 43.66 1.43
C LYS A 108 2.67 43.69 1.97
N LEU A 109 1.71 43.16 1.22
CA LEU A 109 0.33 43.06 1.69
C LEU A 109 0.22 42.10 2.88
N LEU A 110 0.85 40.92 2.79
CA LEU A 110 0.86 39.94 3.88
C LEU A 110 1.46 40.51 5.18
N LEU A 111 2.55 41.29 5.11
CA LEU A 111 3.11 41.99 6.27
C LEU A 111 2.10 42.92 6.95
N ILE A 112 1.34 43.67 6.15
CA ILE A 112 0.33 44.60 6.67
C ILE A 112 -0.88 43.85 7.21
N CYS A 113 -1.26 42.71 6.63
CA CYS A 113 -2.32 41.87 7.17
C CYS A 113 -2.03 41.45 8.61
N PHE A 114 -0.82 41.00 8.94
CA PHE A 114 -0.43 40.69 10.32
C PHE A 114 -0.49 41.91 11.25
N GLY A 115 -0.20 43.11 10.74
CA GLY A 115 -0.36 44.35 11.50
C GLY A 115 -1.81 44.65 11.85
N TYR A 116 -2.73 44.49 10.89
CA TYR A 116 -4.17 44.67 11.12
C TYR A 116 -4.76 43.56 12.00
N GLU A 117 -4.37 42.30 11.78
CA GLU A 117 -4.78 41.15 12.61
C GLU A 117 -4.38 41.35 14.08
N MET A 118 -3.17 41.88 14.33
CA MET A 118 -2.69 42.14 15.68
C MET A 118 -3.39 43.35 16.32
N SER A 119 -3.62 44.42 15.56
CA SER A 119 -4.31 45.62 16.05
C SER A 119 -5.78 45.36 16.34
N ALA A 120 -6.41 44.41 15.64
CA ALA A 120 -7.81 44.02 15.84
C ALA A 120 -7.98 42.86 16.86
N ALA A 121 -6.96 42.57 17.69
CA ALA A 121 -6.97 41.40 18.57
C ALA A 121 -8.12 41.39 19.59
N ASP A 122 -8.64 42.56 19.99
CA ASP A 122 -9.79 42.74 20.88
C ASP A 122 -11.11 43.00 20.12
N GLY A 123 -11.11 42.88 18.80
CA GLY A 123 -12.23 43.15 17.91
C GLY A 123 -12.37 44.63 17.48
N ASN A 124 -11.54 45.54 17.98
CA ASN A 124 -11.47 46.95 17.54
C ASN A 124 -10.02 47.33 17.20
N ILE A 125 -9.83 48.41 16.44
CA ILE A 125 -8.49 48.90 16.06
C ILE A 125 -8.30 50.30 16.67
N ASP A 126 -7.28 50.51 17.50
CA ASP A 126 -6.99 51.84 18.07
C ASP A 126 -6.70 52.86 16.96
N VAL A 127 -7.17 54.09 17.14
CA VAL A 127 -7.04 55.17 16.15
C VAL A 127 -5.56 55.46 15.82
N ARG A 128 -4.64 55.30 16.78
CA ARG A 128 -3.21 55.58 16.61
C ARG A 128 -2.50 54.42 15.92
N GLU A 129 -2.85 53.18 16.22
CA GLU A 129 -2.38 51.97 15.52
C GLU A 129 -2.85 51.96 14.07
N LYS A 130 -4.13 52.25 13.84
CA LYS A 130 -4.69 52.43 12.49
C LYS A 130 -3.91 53.47 11.71
N LYS A 131 -3.69 54.65 12.30
CA LYS A 131 -2.96 55.74 11.66
C LYS A 131 -1.51 55.34 11.35
N TYR A 132 -0.86 54.56 12.21
CA TYR A 132 0.47 54.01 11.97
C TYR A 132 0.49 53.07 10.75
N LEU A 133 -0.42 52.09 10.71
CA LEU A 133 -0.54 51.13 9.62
C LEU A 133 -0.89 51.80 8.29
N GLU A 134 -1.77 52.80 8.29
CA GLU A 134 -2.12 53.57 7.08
C GLU A 134 -0.93 54.35 6.51
N ILE A 135 -0.15 55.01 7.37
CA ILE A 135 1.04 55.77 6.97
C ILE A 135 2.05 54.84 6.29
N ILE A 136 2.32 53.67 6.89
CA ILE A 136 3.27 52.72 6.34
C ILE A 136 2.74 52.08 5.07
N SER A 137 1.49 51.63 5.07
CA SER A 137 0.87 51.01 3.90
C SER A 137 0.90 51.90 2.67
N ARG A 138 0.65 53.21 2.85
CA ARG A 138 0.75 54.20 1.77
C ARG A 138 2.18 54.33 1.25
N LYS A 139 3.18 54.27 2.12
CA LYS A 139 4.61 54.30 1.75
C LYS A 139 5.07 53.00 1.06
N LEU A 140 4.47 51.86 1.41
CA LEU A 140 4.73 50.56 0.78
C LEU A 140 4.01 50.37 -0.57
N GLY A 141 3.13 51.30 -0.96
CA GLY A 141 2.37 51.25 -2.21
C GLY A 141 1.11 50.39 -2.15
N ILE A 142 0.58 50.08 -0.96
CA ILE A 142 -0.67 49.34 -0.80
C ILE A 142 -1.85 50.30 -1.04
N LYS A 143 -2.82 49.85 -1.85
CA LYS A 143 -3.96 50.69 -2.25
C LYS A 143 -4.89 50.91 -1.05
N THR A 144 -5.43 52.11 -0.91
CA THR A 144 -6.38 52.44 0.19
C THR A 144 -7.60 51.51 0.24
N LYS A 145 -8.10 51.06 -0.92
CA LYS A 145 -9.19 50.09 -0.99
C LYS A 145 -8.85 48.70 -0.43
N HIS A 146 -7.57 48.30 -0.44
CA HIS A 146 -7.13 47.05 0.18
C HIS A 146 -7.15 47.18 1.70
N LEU A 147 -6.75 48.33 2.24
CA LEU A 147 -6.78 48.61 3.67
C LEU A 147 -8.21 48.60 4.24
N GLN A 148 -9.19 49.07 3.46
CA GLN A 148 -10.60 48.98 3.83
C GLN A 148 -11.10 47.52 3.96
N VAL A 149 -10.61 46.63 3.09
CA VAL A 149 -10.91 45.18 3.19
C VAL A 149 -10.24 44.58 4.42
N LEU A 150 -9.00 44.96 4.73
CA LEU A 150 -8.30 44.49 5.93
C LEU A 150 -8.99 44.93 7.22
N GLU A 151 -9.34 46.22 7.30
CA GLU A 151 -10.07 46.77 8.45
C GLU A 151 -11.41 46.07 8.66
N ALA A 152 -12.22 45.96 7.61
CA ALA A 152 -13.54 45.33 7.68
C ALA A 152 -13.46 43.83 8.00
N GLY A 153 -12.50 43.12 7.40
CA GLY A 153 -12.29 41.68 7.60
C GLY A 153 -11.91 41.33 9.04
N PHE A 154 -10.94 42.03 9.62
CA PHE A 154 -10.46 41.74 10.98
C PHE A 154 -11.33 42.32 12.11
N THR A 155 -12.19 43.30 11.81
CA THR A 155 -13.19 43.83 12.78
C THR A 155 -14.60 43.25 12.58
N HIS A 156 -14.75 42.25 11.70
CA HIS A 156 -16.02 41.59 11.36
C HIS A 156 -17.14 42.54 10.90
N GLN A 157 -16.79 43.58 10.13
CA GLN A 157 -17.76 44.51 9.53
C GLN A 157 -18.13 44.07 8.11
N GLU A 158 -19.41 43.96 7.79
CA GLU A 158 -19.91 43.32 6.55
C GLU A 158 -19.86 44.20 5.27
N ASN A 159 -19.22 45.37 5.28
CA ASN A 159 -19.30 46.33 4.16
C ASN A 159 -17.95 46.55 3.45
N PHE A 160 -17.70 45.83 2.35
CA PHE A 160 -16.58 46.09 1.44
C PHE A 160 -16.96 45.93 -0.04
N ALA A 161 -16.25 46.64 -0.92
CA ALA A 161 -16.46 46.54 -2.37
C ALA A 161 -15.95 45.19 -2.92
N HIS A 162 -16.81 44.41 -3.57
CA HIS A 162 -16.51 43.07 -4.13
C HIS A 162 -15.20 43.01 -4.93
N LYS A 163 -14.96 44.01 -5.79
CA LYS A 163 -13.74 44.10 -6.61
C LYS A 163 -12.45 44.34 -5.80
N ALA A 164 -12.55 44.98 -4.65
CA ALA A 164 -11.39 45.16 -3.76
C ALA A 164 -11.08 43.88 -2.98
N MET A 165 -12.11 43.12 -2.58
CA MET A 165 -12.00 41.80 -1.95
C MET A 165 -11.31 40.79 -2.87
N GLU A 166 -11.74 40.68 -4.12
CA GLU A 166 -11.11 39.80 -5.13
C GLU A 166 -9.64 40.15 -5.36
N GLU A 167 -9.28 41.45 -5.44
CA GLU A 167 -7.89 41.86 -5.57
C GLU A 167 -7.04 41.46 -4.35
N VAL A 168 -7.59 41.56 -3.13
CA VAL A 168 -6.90 41.13 -1.91
C VAL A 168 -6.76 39.61 -1.86
N ALA A 169 -7.82 38.86 -2.18
CA ALA A 169 -7.79 37.40 -2.24
C ALA A 169 -6.80 36.89 -3.29
N TYR A 170 -6.74 37.55 -4.46
CA TYR A 170 -5.76 37.24 -5.49
C TYR A 170 -4.32 37.52 -5.04
N LEU A 171 -4.07 38.62 -4.33
CA LEU A 171 -2.73 38.97 -3.84
C LEU A 171 -2.28 38.09 -2.68
N LEU A 172 -3.21 37.61 -1.85
CA LEU A 172 -2.97 36.71 -0.72
C LEU A 172 -3.12 35.22 -1.09
N ASN A 173 -3.33 34.89 -2.36
CA ASN A 173 -3.46 33.49 -2.79
C ASN A 173 -2.18 32.71 -2.38
N PRO A 174 -2.29 31.62 -1.60
CA PRO A 174 -1.16 30.83 -1.13
C PRO A 174 -0.20 30.39 -2.25
N ALA A 175 -0.73 30.16 -3.46
CA ALA A 175 0.06 29.77 -4.63
C ALA A 175 1.18 30.76 -4.98
N ARG A 176 0.99 32.04 -4.65
CA ARG A 176 1.95 33.12 -4.93
C ARG A 176 3.14 33.13 -3.98
N PHE A 177 3.10 32.34 -2.90
CA PHE A 177 4.14 32.29 -1.87
C PHE A 177 5.02 31.03 -1.96
N HIS A 178 4.71 30.05 -2.82
CA HIS A 178 5.47 28.79 -2.96
C HIS A 178 6.96 28.96 -3.26
N GLN A 179 7.36 30.08 -3.88
CA GLN A 179 8.75 30.35 -4.23
C GLN A 179 9.61 30.84 -3.04
N LEU A 180 9.00 31.12 -1.88
CA LEU A 180 9.70 31.69 -0.72
C LEU A 180 10.09 30.62 0.30
N ASP A 181 9.08 29.92 0.82
CA ASP A 181 9.14 28.82 1.79
C ASP A 181 7.69 28.38 2.09
N ASN A 182 7.44 27.13 2.47
CA ASN A 182 6.10 26.64 2.78
C ASN A 182 5.44 27.37 3.97
N ILE A 183 6.26 27.91 4.88
CA ILE A 183 5.81 28.76 5.98
C ILE A 183 4.98 29.97 5.48
N PHE A 184 5.36 30.56 4.34
CA PHE A 184 4.62 31.69 3.75
C PHE A 184 3.30 31.28 3.11
N VAL A 185 3.23 30.07 2.55
CA VAL A 185 2.01 29.49 1.97
C VAL A 185 0.98 29.26 3.07
N LYS A 186 1.41 28.65 4.18
CA LYS A 186 0.58 28.45 5.38
C LYS A 186 0.11 29.78 5.96
N ALA A 187 1.03 30.73 6.14
CA ALA A 187 0.70 32.07 6.66
C ALA A 187 -0.33 32.80 5.78
N ALA A 188 -0.19 32.74 4.46
CA ALA A 188 -1.12 33.36 3.52
C ALA A 188 -2.50 32.67 3.55
N SER A 189 -2.54 31.34 3.65
CA SER A 189 -3.79 30.57 3.74
C SER A 189 -4.56 30.88 5.03
N GLU A 190 -3.90 30.84 6.18
CA GLU A 190 -4.50 31.21 7.46
C GLU A 190 -5.02 32.64 7.45
N MET A 191 -4.25 33.57 6.89
CA MET A 191 -4.63 34.96 6.77
C MET A 191 -5.86 35.15 5.88
N LEU A 192 -5.91 34.46 4.74
CA LEU A 192 -7.03 34.54 3.80
C LEU A 192 -8.31 33.97 4.42
N ASN A 193 -8.21 32.85 5.15
CA ASN A 193 -9.35 32.25 5.86
C ASN A 193 -9.85 33.14 7.01
N SER A 194 -8.92 33.80 7.73
CA SER A 194 -9.26 34.73 8.81
C SER A 194 -9.93 36.00 8.28
N LEU A 195 -9.49 36.46 7.11
CA LEU A 195 -10.01 37.66 6.46
C LEU A 195 -11.37 37.41 5.77
N LEU A 196 -11.52 36.28 5.07
CA LEU A 196 -12.62 35.98 4.16
C LEU A 196 -13.12 34.53 4.33
N PRO A 197 -13.77 34.19 5.46
CA PRO A 197 -14.16 32.81 5.79
C PRO A 197 -15.10 32.13 4.76
N ASN A 198 -15.80 32.91 3.93
CA ASN A 198 -16.75 32.42 2.91
C ASN A 198 -16.23 32.48 1.47
N TYR A 199 -14.98 32.90 1.22
CA TYR A 199 -14.44 33.02 -0.13
C TYR A 199 -14.31 31.66 -0.83
N ASN A 200 -13.86 30.62 -0.11
CA ASN A 200 -13.72 29.27 -0.65
C ASN A 200 -15.08 28.55 -0.82
N GLN A 201 -16.09 28.88 -0.01
CA GLN A 201 -17.43 28.27 -0.11
C GLN A 201 -18.24 28.76 -1.33
N ASN A 202 -17.97 29.97 -1.82
CA ASN A 202 -18.69 30.53 -2.97
C ASN A 202 -18.12 30.09 -4.33
N GLN A 203 -16.94 29.47 -4.39
CA GLN A 203 -16.48 28.78 -5.60
C GLN A 203 -17.14 27.40 -5.76
N ASN A 204 -17.56 26.75 -4.65
CA ASN A 204 -18.26 25.47 -4.65
C ASN A 204 -19.76 25.55 -5.05
N LYS A 205 -20.22 26.68 -5.61
CA LYS A 205 -21.62 26.89 -6.05
C LYS A 205 -21.82 27.03 -7.56
N LYS A 206 -20.84 26.66 -8.38
CA LYS A 206 -21.08 26.39 -9.81
C LYS A 206 -21.17 24.88 -10.05
N ASN A 207 -22.33 24.30 -9.73
CA ASN A 207 -22.71 22.99 -10.24
C ASN A 207 -22.95 23.09 -11.76
N GLN A 208 -21.92 22.81 -12.53
CA GLN A 208 -22.00 22.20 -13.86
C GLN A 208 -21.32 20.82 -13.78
N PRO A 209 -21.71 19.84 -14.60
CA PRO A 209 -21.25 18.46 -14.44
C PRO A 209 -19.72 18.41 -14.50
N GLN A 210 -19.09 17.97 -13.41
CA GLN A 210 -17.65 17.74 -13.31
C GLN A 210 -17.22 16.82 -14.46
N GLN A 211 -16.17 17.18 -15.18
CA GLN A 211 -15.51 16.26 -16.11
C GLN A 211 -14.77 15.19 -15.30
N THR A 212 -15.50 14.20 -14.77
CA THR A 212 -14.91 13.05 -14.10
C THR A 212 -14.20 12.16 -15.12
N VAL A 213 -13.03 11.62 -14.78
CA VAL A 213 -12.36 10.60 -15.60
C VAL A 213 -13.30 9.39 -15.76
N VAL A 214 -13.71 9.09 -17.00
CA VAL A 214 -14.65 8.00 -17.27
C VAL A 214 -13.90 6.70 -17.58
N TYR A 215 -14.05 5.72 -16.68
CA TYR A 215 -13.48 4.37 -16.84
C TYR A 215 -14.43 3.43 -17.61
N GLN A 216 -14.56 3.67 -18.91
CA GLN A 216 -15.53 2.98 -19.76
C GLN A 216 -15.25 1.47 -19.93
N ARG A 217 -13.99 1.06 -20.08
CA ARG A 217 -13.63 -0.36 -20.22
C ARG A 217 -13.86 -1.11 -18.92
N LEU A 218 -13.55 -0.50 -17.76
CA LEU A 218 -13.86 -1.13 -16.48
C LEU A 218 -15.38 -1.28 -16.28
N LYS A 219 -16.18 -0.28 -16.67
CA LYS A 219 -17.65 -0.42 -16.66
C LYS A 219 -18.15 -1.55 -17.56
N GLU A 220 -17.58 -1.68 -18.76
CA GLU A 220 -17.88 -2.79 -19.67
C GLU A 220 -17.45 -4.14 -19.08
N PHE A 221 -16.28 -4.19 -18.45
CA PHE A 221 -15.79 -5.36 -17.72
C PHE A 221 -16.75 -5.78 -16.60
N GLN A 222 -17.28 -4.84 -15.81
CA GLN A 222 -18.29 -5.13 -14.79
C GLN A 222 -19.59 -5.70 -15.40
N LYS A 223 -19.99 -5.29 -16.60
CA LYS A 223 -21.14 -5.90 -17.30
C LYS A 223 -20.87 -7.35 -17.66
N TYR A 224 -19.71 -7.66 -18.21
CA TYR A 224 -19.34 -9.06 -18.50
C TYR A 224 -19.26 -9.91 -17.23
N LYS A 225 -18.74 -9.34 -16.14
CA LYS A 225 -18.71 -9.98 -14.83
C LYS A 225 -20.11 -10.31 -14.32
N GLN A 226 -21.05 -9.36 -14.45
CA GLN A 226 -22.45 -9.58 -14.08
C GLN A 226 -23.11 -10.66 -14.95
N GLN A 227 -22.78 -10.72 -16.25
CA GLN A 227 -23.27 -11.79 -17.13
C GLN A 227 -22.74 -13.16 -16.70
N LEU A 228 -21.44 -13.29 -16.39
CA LEU A 228 -20.87 -14.52 -15.82
C LEU A 228 -21.54 -14.89 -14.50
N HIS A 229 -21.81 -13.91 -13.64
CA HIS A 229 -22.49 -14.14 -12.37
C HIS A 229 -23.90 -14.70 -12.58
N ASN A 230 -24.66 -14.13 -13.51
CA ASN A 230 -25.99 -14.62 -13.86
C ASN A 230 -25.93 -16.06 -14.40
N LEU A 231 -24.97 -16.37 -15.29
CA LEU A 231 -24.77 -17.74 -15.80
C LEU A 231 -24.40 -18.71 -14.67
N CYS A 232 -23.53 -18.31 -13.75
CA CYS A 232 -23.16 -19.13 -12.60
C CYS A 232 -24.35 -19.36 -11.66
N SER A 233 -25.23 -18.36 -11.50
CA SER A 233 -26.48 -18.49 -10.77
C SER A 233 -27.47 -19.43 -11.47
N GLU A 234 -27.54 -19.42 -12.80
CA GLU A 234 -28.32 -20.40 -13.58
C GLU A 234 -27.80 -21.83 -13.36
N ILE A 235 -26.47 -22.03 -13.39
CA ILE A 235 -25.84 -23.33 -13.05
C ILE A 235 -26.21 -23.74 -11.62
N TYR A 236 -26.08 -22.82 -10.66
CA TYR A 236 -26.42 -23.08 -9.26
C TYR A 236 -27.85 -23.57 -9.11
N GLN A 237 -28.83 -22.89 -9.74
CA GLN A 237 -30.23 -23.31 -9.71
C GLN A 237 -30.45 -24.68 -10.34
N ILE A 238 -29.80 -24.97 -11.47
CA ILE A 238 -29.91 -26.29 -12.12
C ILE A 238 -29.35 -27.39 -11.22
N VAL A 239 -28.17 -27.17 -10.63
CA VAL A 239 -27.54 -28.12 -9.72
C VAL A 239 -28.41 -28.32 -8.48
N THR A 240 -28.85 -27.25 -7.82
CA THR A 240 -29.70 -27.33 -6.61
C THR A 240 -30.98 -28.12 -6.85
N VAL A 241 -31.76 -27.81 -7.89
CA VAL A 241 -33.02 -28.53 -8.17
C VAL A 241 -32.76 -29.98 -8.59
N SER A 242 -31.60 -30.28 -9.20
CA SER A 242 -31.24 -31.66 -9.56
C SER A 242 -30.80 -32.46 -8.33
N THR A 243 -30.10 -31.82 -7.39
CA THR A 243 -29.71 -32.41 -6.11
C THR A 243 -30.89 -32.62 -5.16
N GLU A 244 -31.85 -31.70 -5.09
CA GLU A 244 -33.11 -31.88 -4.35
C GLU A 244 -33.95 -33.08 -4.85
N ARG A 245 -33.62 -33.58 -6.05
CA ARG A 245 -34.21 -34.76 -6.67
C ARG A 245 -33.27 -35.97 -6.63
N ASP A 246 -32.19 -35.93 -5.86
CA ASP A 246 -31.20 -37.01 -5.74
C ASP A 246 -30.54 -37.39 -7.09
N LEU A 247 -30.56 -36.50 -8.09
CA LEU A 247 -29.98 -36.76 -9.42
C LEU A 247 -28.50 -36.34 -9.51
N LEU A 248 -28.08 -35.43 -8.64
CA LEU A 248 -26.72 -34.90 -8.57
C LEU A 248 -26.25 -34.83 -7.12
N PRO A 249 -24.94 -35.03 -6.85
CA PRO A 249 -24.42 -34.97 -5.49
C PRO A 249 -24.45 -33.54 -4.92
N ASN A 250 -24.61 -33.44 -3.59
CA ASN A 250 -24.58 -32.17 -2.84
C ASN A 250 -23.25 -31.40 -2.98
N THR A 251 -22.16 -32.08 -3.31
CA THR A 251 -20.82 -31.49 -3.47
C THR A 251 -20.80 -30.42 -4.55
N LEU A 252 -21.52 -30.62 -5.65
CA LEU A 252 -21.60 -29.66 -6.75
C LEU A 252 -22.23 -28.34 -6.32
N ILE A 253 -23.20 -28.34 -5.40
CA ILE A 253 -23.78 -27.11 -4.84
C ILE A 253 -22.68 -26.30 -4.14
N SER A 254 -21.83 -26.97 -3.36
CA SER A 254 -20.75 -26.32 -2.62
C SER A 254 -19.71 -25.72 -3.57
N GLU A 255 -19.37 -26.42 -4.66
CA GLU A 255 -18.41 -25.95 -5.66
C GLU A 255 -18.93 -24.75 -6.46
N VAL A 256 -20.18 -24.81 -6.93
CA VAL A 256 -20.79 -23.66 -7.62
C VAL A 256 -20.85 -22.44 -6.68
N ASN A 257 -21.21 -22.65 -5.40
CA ASN A 257 -21.22 -21.58 -4.40
C ASN A 257 -19.85 -20.96 -4.16
N LYS A 258 -18.77 -21.76 -4.13
CA LYS A 258 -17.40 -21.24 -4.03
C LYS A 258 -17.08 -20.32 -5.21
N ILE A 259 -17.46 -20.70 -6.43
CA ILE A 259 -17.28 -19.86 -7.62
C ILE A 259 -18.11 -18.58 -7.53
N LEU A 260 -19.39 -18.68 -7.15
CA LEU A 260 -20.27 -17.52 -6.99
C LEU A 260 -19.70 -16.50 -6.01
N LYS A 261 -19.27 -16.96 -4.83
CA LYS A 261 -18.65 -16.11 -3.81
C LYS A 261 -17.37 -15.46 -4.33
N LYS A 262 -16.47 -16.24 -4.96
CA LYS A 262 -15.22 -15.71 -5.51
C LYS A 262 -15.47 -14.69 -6.62
N LEU A 263 -16.44 -14.93 -7.49
CA LEU A 263 -16.80 -14.00 -8.56
C LEU A 263 -17.41 -12.70 -7.99
N GLN A 264 -18.24 -12.78 -6.95
CA GLN A 264 -18.81 -11.60 -6.27
C GLN A 264 -17.73 -10.77 -5.57
N SER A 265 -16.81 -11.42 -4.87
CA SER A 265 -15.76 -10.74 -4.09
C SER A 265 -14.58 -10.26 -4.93
N GLN A 266 -14.42 -10.73 -6.17
CA GLN A 266 -13.30 -10.31 -7.03
C GLN A 266 -13.30 -8.79 -7.21
N LYS A 267 -12.14 -8.16 -7.06
CA LYS A 267 -11.89 -6.74 -7.30
C LYS A 267 -10.46 -6.62 -7.81
N PHE A 268 -10.18 -5.58 -8.59
CA PHE A 268 -8.81 -5.28 -8.95
C PHE A 268 -8.14 -4.50 -7.83
N ARG A 269 -7.00 -4.95 -7.34
CA ARG A 269 -6.22 -4.25 -6.31
C ARG A 269 -5.05 -3.53 -6.95
N VAL A 270 -4.97 -2.22 -6.76
CA VAL A 270 -3.91 -1.36 -7.30
C VAL A 270 -3.16 -0.71 -6.15
N ALA A 271 -1.88 -1.05 -5.98
CA ALA A 271 -1.04 -0.45 -4.95
C ALA A 271 -0.33 0.80 -5.48
N VAL A 272 -0.33 1.88 -4.69
CA VAL A 272 0.42 3.11 -4.98
C VAL A 272 1.59 3.21 -4.03
N VAL A 273 2.80 3.23 -4.60
CA VAL A 273 4.06 3.12 -3.88
C VAL A 273 5.01 4.24 -4.28
N GLY A 274 5.78 4.75 -3.33
CA GLY A 274 6.84 5.74 -3.58
C GLY A 274 7.35 6.38 -2.30
N GLU A 275 8.47 7.09 -2.41
CA GLU A 275 9.04 7.85 -1.30
C GLU A 275 8.07 8.92 -0.76
N PHE A 276 8.41 9.47 0.41
CA PHE A 276 7.68 10.58 0.98
C PHE A 276 7.69 11.80 0.04
N SER A 277 6.59 12.57 0.02
CA SER A 277 6.44 13.79 -0.80
C SER A 277 6.62 13.62 -2.32
N GLN A 278 6.38 12.42 -2.88
CA GLN A 278 6.38 12.19 -4.33
C GLN A 278 5.03 12.48 -5.02
N GLY A 279 4.04 12.99 -4.26
CA GLY A 279 2.72 13.33 -4.76
C GLY A 279 1.73 12.17 -4.83
N LYS A 280 1.89 11.13 -4.00
CA LYS A 280 0.97 9.98 -3.90
C LYS A 280 -0.47 10.42 -3.60
N SER A 281 -0.68 11.19 -2.52
CA SER A 281 -2.02 11.68 -2.14
C SER A 281 -2.64 12.56 -3.24
N THR A 282 -1.84 13.40 -3.90
CA THR A 282 -2.30 14.20 -5.05
C THR A 282 -2.67 13.33 -6.25
N LEU A 283 -1.89 12.28 -6.54
CA LEU A 283 -2.22 11.30 -7.58
C LEU A 283 -3.55 10.60 -7.27
N LEU A 284 -3.75 10.18 -6.02
CA LEU A 284 -4.99 9.57 -5.57
C LEU A 284 -6.16 10.53 -5.77
N ASN A 285 -6.05 11.77 -5.32
CA ASN A 285 -7.09 12.78 -5.54
C ASN A 285 -7.39 13.00 -7.04
N ALA A 286 -6.37 13.02 -7.90
CA ALA A 286 -6.53 13.12 -9.36
C ALA A 286 -7.23 11.87 -9.97
N LEU A 287 -6.89 10.66 -9.50
CA LEU A 287 -7.54 9.41 -9.91
C LEU A 287 -9.00 9.33 -9.47
N LEU A 288 -9.31 9.91 -8.31
CA LEU A 288 -10.64 9.91 -7.72
C LEU A 288 -11.52 11.06 -8.25
N GLY A 289 -10.91 12.14 -8.74
CA GLY A 289 -11.60 13.34 -9.19
C GLY A 289 -12.12 14.23 -8.05
N GLU A 290 -11.69 13.99 -6.81
CA GLU A 290 -12.08 14.72 -5.60
C GLU A 290 -10.89 14.80 -4.63
N GLU A 291 -10.77 15.90 -3.89
CA GLU A 291 -9.78 16.06 -2.81
C GLU A 291 -10.23 15.31 -1.53
N ILE A 292 -9.95 14.01 -1.48
CA ILE A 292 -10.37 13.13 -0.36
C ILE A 292 -9.19 12.82 0.56
N GLN A 293 -8.02 12.54 -0.01
CA GLN A 293 -6.80 12.23 0.73
C GLN A 293 -6.15 13.53 1.23
N PRO A 294 -5.83 13.65 2.53
CA PRO A 294 -5.17 14.84 3.06
C PRO A 294 -3.78 15.00 2.43
N VAL A 295 -3.55 16.11 1.72
CA VAL A 295 -2.23 16.46 1.17
C VAL A 295 -1.44 17.18 2.27
N ARG A 296 -0.58 16.47 3.00
CA ARG A 296 0.32 17.05 4.03
C ARG A 296 1.77 16.65 3.78
N GLU A 297 2.70 17.56 4.10
CA GLU A 297 4.16 17.32 4.11
C GLU A 297 4.64 16.61 5.39
N ILE A 298 3.73 16.02 6.18
CA ILE A 298 4.05 15.22 7.37
C ILE A 298 3.82 13.74 7.02
N PRO A 299 4.73 12.80 7.39
CA PRO A 299 4.55 11.37 7.15
C PRO A 299 3.17 10.85 7.60
N CYS A 300 2.62 9.89 6.86
CA CYS A 300 1.43 9.15 7.28
C CYS A 300 1.83 8.05 8.27
N SER A 301 0.93 7.63 9.15
CA SER A 301 1.12 6.77 10.34
C SER A 301 1.63 5.33 10.11
N GLY A 302 2.36 5.08 9.02
CA GLY A 302 2.91 3.76 8.67
C GLY A 302 1.85 2.69 8.40
N THR A 303 0.58 3.07 8.36
CA THR A 303 -0.56 2.17 8.23
C THR A 303 -1.06 2.15 6.80
N VAL A 304 -1.29 0.96 6.26
CA VAL A 304 -1.84 0.78 4.90
C VAL A 304 -3.27 1.29 4.87
N THR A 305 -3.57 2.18 3.92
CA THR A 305 -4.93 2.67 3.67
C THR A 305 -5.49 2.06 2.40
N VAL A 306 -6.69 1.47 2.47
CA VAL A 306 -7.40 0.91 1.32
C VAL A 306 -8.59 1.79 0.99
N LEU A 307 -8.57 2.44 -0.17
CA LEU A 307 -9.72 3.14 -0.72
C LEU A 307 -10.56 2.18 -1.54
N LYS A 308 -11.83 2.05 -1.20
CA LYS A 308 -12.76 1.15 -1.88
C LYS A 308 -14.16 1.76 -1.97
N TYR A 309 -14.98 1.17 -2.84
CA TYR A 309 -16.38 1.55 -2.96
C TYR A 309 -17.14 1.17 -1.68
N GLY A 310 -18.01 2.05 -1.20
CA GLY A 310 -18.98 1.76 -0.16
C GLY A 310 -20.23 2.61 -0.32
N GLU A 311 -21.35 2.17 0.23
CA GLU A 311 -22.64 2.86 0.09
C GLU A 311 -22.68 4.21 0.82
N GLN A 312 -21.77 4.41 1.78
CA GLN A 312 -21.66 5.61 2.60
C GLN A 312 -20.20 6.03 2.71
N LYS A 313 -19.98 7.34 2.89
CA LYS A 313 -18.65 7.90 3.17
C LYS A 313 -18.28 7.62 4.63
N ARG A 314 -17.38 6.68 4.87
CA ARG A 314 -16.94 6.28 6.22
C ARG A 314 -15.52 5.76 6.23
N VAL A 315 -14.91 5.78 7.41
CA VAL A 315 -13.56 5.26 7.64
C VAL A 315 -13.64 4.16 8.67
N ILE A 316 -13.11 2.98 8.33
CA ILE A 316 -13.09 1.81 9.18
C ILE A 316 -11.65 1.50 9.54
N CYS A 317 -11.34 1.48 10.81
CA CYS A 317 -10.05 1.11 11.35
C CYS A 317 -10.08 -0.36 11.75
N ARG A 318 -9.15 -1.17 11.24
CA ARG A 318 -8.97 -2.57 11.64
C ARG A 318 -7.69 -2.72 12.48
N ASP A 319 -7.81 -3.30 13.67
CA ASP A 319 -6.67 -3.60 14.52
C ASP A 319 -6.00 -4.94 14.15
N LYS A 320 -4.83 -5.23 14.72
CA LYS A 320 -4.09 -6.49 14.51
C LYS A 320 -4.81 -7.75 15.01
N ASN A 321 -5.87 -7.60 15.82
CA ASN A 321 -6.71 -8.70 16.31
C ASN A 321 -7.93 -8.94 15.40
N GLY A 322 -8.10 -8.14 14.34
CA GLY A 322 -9.21 -8.23 13.39
C GLY A 322 -10.46 -7.46 13.80
N ASN A 323 -10.44 -6.65 14.87
CA ASN A 323 -11.60 -5.84 15.27
C ASN A 323 -11.72 -4.61 14.36
N GLU A 324 -12.93 -4.32 13.91
CA GLU A 324 -13.25 -3.18 13.06
C GLU A 324 -14.03 -2.12 13.83
N ILE A 325 -13.55 -0.87 13.78
CA ILE A 325 -14.20 0.27 14.42
C ILE A 325 -14.34 1.39 13.39
N GLU A 326 -15.56 1.91 13.24
CA GLU A 326 -15.80 3.11 12.44
C GLU A 326 -15.28 4.34 13.19
N ILE A 327 -14.48 5.16 12.50
CA ILE A 327 -13.89 6.39 13.02
C ILE A 327 -14.35 7.59 12.18
N SER A 328 -14.43 8.75 12.81
CA SER A 328 -14.76 9.99 12.10
C SER A 328 -13.66 10.43 11.14
N LEU A 329 -13.98 11.26 10.14
CA LEU A 329 -12.97 11.84 9.23
C LEU A 329 -11.91 12.68 9.98
N ALA A 330 -12.29 13.32 11.08
CA ALA A 330 -11.37 14.09 11.92
C ALA A 330 -10.39 13.14 12.65
N GLU A 331 -10.89 12.05 13.23
CA GLU A 331 -10.05 11.02 13.84
C GLU A 331 -9.19 10.28 12.81
N TYR A 332 -9.70 10.08 11.58
CA TYR A 332 -8.91 9.56 10.48
C TYR A 332 -7.76 10.50 10.15
N GLN A 333 -7.99 11.80 10.04
CA GLN A 333 -6.93 12.79 9.79
C GLN A 333 -5.90 12.89 10.93
N GLU A 334 -6.26 12.50 12.14
CA GLU A 334 -5.36 12.44 13.29
C GLU A 334 -4.60 11.12 13.35
N LYS A 335 -5.28 9.98 13.15
CA LYS A 335 -4.73 8.61 13.23
C LYS A 335 -3.98 8.15 11.98
N SER A 336 -4.29 8.71 10.81
CA SER A 336 -3.55 8.47 9.56
C SER A 336 -2.27 9.29 9.47
N THR A 337 -2.03 10.18 10.43
CA THR A 337 -0.83 11.00 10.55
C THR A 337 -0.04 10.62 11.80
N ILE A 338 1.28 10.68 11.73
CA ILE A 338 2.12 10.66 12.95
C ILE A 338 1.99 12.01 13.69
N SER A 339 2.21 12.01 15.01
CA SER A 339 2.21 13.24 15.79
C SER A 339 3.35 14.17 15.34
N GLU A 340 3.16 15.50 15.41
CA GLU A 340 4.22 16.48 15.06
C GLU A 340 5.49 16.30 15.92
N SER A 341 5.33 15.79 17.15
CA SER A 341 6.42 15.39 18.04
C SER A 341 7.17 14.14 17.58
N ALA A 342 6.49 13.15 17.00
CA ALA A 342 7.13 11.94 16.48
C ALA A 342 7.85 12.18 15.15
N ALA A 343 7.29 13.05 14.29
CA ALA A 343 7.94 13.51 13.06
C ALA A 343 9.29 14.23 13.32
N LEU A 344 9.48 14.76 14.52
CA LEU A 344 10.69 15.49 14.96
C LEU A 344 11.64 14.64 15.82
N GLY A 345 11.28 13.38 16.11
CA GLY A 345 12.01 12.39 16.92
C GLY A 345 12.34 11.10 16.16
N ASP A 346 12.63 10.01 16.88
CA ASP A 346 12.89 8.71 16.26
C ASP A 346 11.58 8.06 15.81
N MET A 347 11.33 8.11 14.50
CA MET A 347 10.10 7.69 13.84
C MET A 347 9.73 6.22 14.10
N SER A 348 10.71 5.42 14.49
CA SER A 348 10.61 3.98 14.64
C SER A 348 9.74 3.52 15.82
N GLN A 349 9.69 4.28 16.92
CA GLN A 349 8.98 3.85 18.15
C GLN A 349 7.45 3.97 18.04
N GLU A 350 6.93 5.08 17.54
CA GLU A 350 5.46 5.27 17.42
C GLU A 350 4.85 4.36 16.34
N LEU A 351 5.61 4.08 15.26
CA LEU A 351 5.22 3.18 14.18
C LEU A 351 5.26 1.69 14.57
N ALA A 352 6.20 1.29 15.44
CA ALA A 352 6.30 -0.09 15.93
C ALA A 352 5.17 -0.46 16.91
N HIS A 353 4.62 0.52 17.63
CA HIS A 353 3.60 0.32 18.67
C HIS A 353 2.15 0.58 18.21
N SER A 354 1.91 0.87 16.93
CA SER A 354 0.54 0.97 16.41
C SER A 354 -0.17 -0.39 16.49
N GLU A 355 -1.33 -0.44 17.14
CA GLU A 355 -2.23 -1.60 17.13
C GLU A 355 -3.06 -1.68 15.85
N ILE A 356 -3.01 -0.63 15.01
CA ILE A 356 -3.77 -0.56 13.77
C ILE A 356 -3.07 -1.37 12.69
N GLU A 357 -3.79 -2.31 12.09
CA GLU A 357 -3.32 -3.12 10.98
C GLU A 357 -3.57 -2.41 9.63
N SER A 358 -4.79 -1.90 9.44
CA SER A 358 -5.20 -1.28 8.18
C SER A 358 -6.35 -0.29 8.39
N ILE A 359 -6.47 0.66 7.46
CA ILE A 359 -7.57 1.62 7.41
C ILE A 359 -8.31 1.45 6.10
N PHE A 360 -9.63 1.29 6.15
CA PHE A 360 -10.49 1.25 4.96
C PHE A 360 -11.24 2.57 4.82
N PHE A 361 -11.08 3.21 3.67
CA PHE A 361 -11.84 4.40 3.30
C PHE A 361 -12.91 4.00 2.29
N GLU A 362 -14.17 4.01 2.72
CA GLU A 362 -15.33 3.68 1.89
C GLU A 362 -16.00 4.95 1.37
N HIS A 363 -16.27 5.00 0.07
CA HIS A 363 -16.88 6.18 -0.54
C HIS A 363 -17.71 5.84 -1.79
N PRO A 364 -18.95 6.36 -1.91
CA PRO A 364 -19.88 5.97 -2.99
C PRO A 364 -19.56 6.59 -4.34
N ASP A 365 -18.97 7.79 -4.36
CA ASP A 365 -18.79 8.59 -5.57
C ASP A 365 -17.41 8.40 -6.24
N LEU A 366 -16.60 7.45 -5.75
CA LEU A 366 -15.30 7.16 -6.37
C LEU A 366 -15.49 6.37 -7.66
N GLU A 367 -15.39 7.03 -8.81
CA GLU A 367 -15.71 6.44 -10.10
C GLU A 367 -14.83 5.21 -10.45
N LEU A 368 -13.53 5.27 -10.12
CA LEU A 368 -12.61 4.14 -10.27
C LEU A 368 -13.02 2.97 -9.37
N CYS A 369 -13.33 3.24 -8.09
CA CYS A 369 -13.67 2.18 -7.14
C CYS A 369 -15.05 1.56 -7.40
N LYS A 370 -16.02 2.38 -7.81
CA LYS A 370 -17.34 1.94 -8.28
C LYS A 370 -17.23 1.00 -9.48
N SER A 371 -16.17 1.16 -10.27
CA SER A 371 -15.86 0.29 -11.42
C SER A 371 -15.10 -0.99 -11.03
N GLY A 372 -15.00 -1.31 -9.74
CA GLY A 372 -14.49 -2.58 -9.22
C GLY A 372 -13.00 -2.60 -8.88
N VAL A 373 -12.43 -1.44 -8.58
CA VAL A 373 -11.01 -1.27 -8.21
C VAL A 373 -10.88 -0.87 -6.73
N GLU A 374 -9.93 -1.46 -6.03
CA GLU A 374 -9.49 -1.03 -4.71
C GLU A 374 -8.10 -0.43 -4.84
N ILE A 375 -7.90 0.76 -4.26
CA ILE A 375 -6.61 1.44 -4.29
C ILE A 375 -5.97 1.28 -2.93
N ILE A 376 -4.73 0.80 -2.90
CA ILE A 376 -3.98 0.60 -1.69
C ILE A 376 -2.91 1.69 -1.63
N ASP A 377 -3.07 2.64 -0.71
CA ASP A 377 -2.09 3.69 -0.45
C ASP A 377 -1.03 3.17 0.54
N SER A 378 0.23 3.16 0.10
CA SER A 378 1.34 2.79 0.97
C SER A 378 1.81 4.01 1.77
N PRO A 379 2.19 3.83 3.05
CA PRO A 379 2.97 4.85 3.74
C PRO A 379 4.28 5.14 2.99
N GLY A 380 4.95 6.25 3.29
CA GLY A 380 6.29 6.56 2.74
C GLY A 380 7.28 5.46 3.12
N LEU A 381 7.52 4.52 2.21
CA LEU A 381 8.14 3.24 2.55
C LEU A 381 9.57 3.39 3.11
N ASN A 382 10.33 4.41 2.69
CA ASN A 382 11.75 4.57 3.05
C ASN A 382 12.03 4.99 4.50
N GLU A 383 11.02 5.39 5.28
CA GLU A 383 11.21 5.87 6.66
C GLU A 383 10.64 4.90 7.71
N ASN A 384 10.07 3.76 7.30
CA ASN A 384 9.50 2.78 8.22
C ASN A 384 10.52 1.66 8.53
N PRO A 385 10.81 1.34 9.81
CA PRO A 385 11.72 0.26 10.18
C PRO A 385 11.29 -1.12 9.65
N ASN A 386 9.99 -1.32 9.41
CA ASN A 386 9.41 -2.56 8.90
C ASN A 386 9.04 -2.47 7.40
N ARG A 387 9.73 -1.60 6.63
CA ARG A 387 9.48 -1.31 5.20
C ARG A 387 9.21 -2.57 4.39
N THR A 388 10.07 -3.58 4.50
CA THR A 388 9.99 -4.78 3.66
C THR A 388 8.72 -5.60 3.96
N ALA A 389 8.36 -5.75 5.24
CA ALA A 389 7.16 -6.49 5.67
C ALA A 389 5.87 -5.76 5.25
N ILE A 390 5.83 -4.43 5.38
CA ILE A 390 4.69 -3.63 4.93
C ILE A 390 4.56 -3.70 3.40
N THR A 391 5.68 -3.59 2.68
CA THR A 391 5.69 -3.70 1.21
C THR A 391 5.22 -5.08 0.77
N GLN A 392 5.69 -6.15 1.40
CA GLN A 392 5.26 -7.51 1.05
C GLN A 392 3.75 -7.69 1.27
N LYS A 393 3.24 -7.28 2.42
CA LYS A 393 1.80 -7.35 2.75
C LYS A 393 0.95 -6.45 1.84
N LEU A 394 1.48 -5.31 1.43
CA LEU A 394 0.85 -4.40 0.47
C LEU A 394 0.72 -5.07 -0.89
N LEU A 395 1.80 -5.73 -1.35
CA LEU A 395 1.86 -6.38 -2.66
C LEU A 395 1.12 -7.72 -2.71
N GLU A 396 0.78 -8.29 -1.55
CA GLU A 396 -0.06 -9.48 -1.42
C GLU A 396 -1.44 -9.27 -2.04
N ASP A 397 -1.78 -10.12 -3.02
CA ASP A 397 -2.94 -10.04 -3.91
C ASP A 397 -3.11 -8.71 -4.69
N THR A 398 -2.01 -7.99 -4.97
CA THR A 398 -2.06 -6.78 -5.82
C THR A 398 -1.98 -7.13 -7.30
N ASP A 399 -2.94 -6.65 -8.10
CA ASP A 399 -2.97 -6.86 -9.55
C ASP A 399 -2.00 -5.97 -10.31
N ALA A 400 -1.84 -4.72 -9.86
CA ALA A 400 -0.98 -3.69 -10.43
C ALA A 400 -0.33 -2.80 -9.36
N VAL A 401 0.93 -2.44 -9.55
CA VAL A 401 1.67 -1.51 -8.70
C VAL A 401 1.97 -0.24 -9.48
N ILE A 402 1.71 0.91 -8.89
CA ILE A 402 2.07 2.22 -9.39
C ILE A 402 3.22 2.76 -8.54
N PHE A 403 4.41 2.83 -9.10
CA PHE A 403 5.59 3.41 -8.46
C PHE A 403 5.78 4.88 -8.89
N LEU A 404 5.80 5.80 -7.93
CA LEU A 404 5.96 7.24 -8.18
C LEU A 404 7.40 7.69 -7.93
N THR A 405 7.93 8.46 -8.87
CA THR A 405 9.21 9.17 -8.76
C THR A 405 9.11 10.61 -9.24
N ASN A 406 10.02 11.47 -8.79
CA ASN A 406 10.03 12.89 -9.14
C ASN A 406 10.70 13.16 -10.49
N ALA A 407 10.08 13.92 -11.39
CA ALA A 407 10.70 14.31 -12.66
C ALA A 407 12.00 15.12 -12.49
N SER A 408 12.13 15.93 -11.43
CA SER A 408 13.30 16.77 -11.19
C SER A 408 14.46 16.01 -10.54
N ARG A 409 14.17 14.93 -9.82
CA ARG A 409 15.14 14.07 -9.13
C ARG A 409 14.76 12.58 -9.28
N PRO A 410 14.67 12.06 -10.52
CA PRO A 410 14.12 10.74 -10.73
C PRO A 410 15.07 9.66 -10.22
N LEU A 411 14.52 8.64 -9.59
CA LEU A 411 15.21 7.43 -9.13
C LEU A 411 16.39 7.76 -8.23
N THR A 412 16.12 8.36 -7.06
CA THR A 412 17.10 8.46 -5.96
C THR A 412 17.63 7.07 -5.59
N GLN A 413 18.75 6.97 -4.88
CA GLN A 413 19.29 5.67 -4.46
C GLN A 413 18.24 4.83 -3.70
N GLY A 414 17.54 5.44 -2.75
CA GLY A 414 16.44 4.79 -2.03
C GLY A 414 15.27 4.36 -2.92
N GLU A 415 14.91 5.14 -3.95
CA GLU A 415 13.91 4.76 -4.94
C GLU A 415 14.38 3.59 -5.83
N GLN A 416 15.68 3.53 -6.18
CA GLN A 416 16.25 2.44 -6.97
C GLN A 416 16.27 1.12 -6.20
N GLU A 417 16.63 1.16 -4.91
CA GLU A 417 16.56 -0.02 -4.04
C GLU A 417 15.12 -0.50 -3.87
N LEU A 418 14.19 0.43 -3.63
CA LEU A 418 12.77 0.12 -3.44
C LEU A 418 12.12 -0.47 -4.70
N ILE A 419 12.37 0.10 -5.88
CA ILE A 419 11.78 -0.42 -7.12
C ILE A 419 12.36 -1.81 -7.47
N GLN A 420 13.62 -2.07 -7.13
CA GLN A 420 14.22 -3.40 -7.27
C GLN A 420 13.61 -4.41 -6.29
N SER A 421 13.38 -4.03 -5.03
CA SER A 421 12.73 -4.92 -4.07
C SER A 421 11.29 -5.24 -4.49
N ILE A 422 10.54 -4.25 -4.98
CA ILE A 422 9.19 -4.46 -5.52
C ILE A 422 9.24 -5.40 -6.72
N LYS A 423 10.15 -5.17 -7.68
CA LYS A 423 10.34 -6.04 -8.84
C LYS A 423 10.59 -7.49 -8.44
N LEU A 424 11.48 -7.73 -7.47
CA LEU A 424 11.77 -9.06 -6.97
C LEU A 424 10.52 -9.71 -6.38
N GLN A 425 9.79 -8.99 -5.52
CA GLN A 425 8.58 -9.51 -4.88
C GLN A 425 7.47 -9.83 -5.89
N LEU A 426 7.25 -8.97 -6.88
CA LEU A 426 6.24 -9.19 -7.93
C LEU A 426 6.55 -10.41 -8.82
N ASN A 427 7.82 -10.78 -8.94
CA ASN A 427 8.29 -11.90 -9.75
C ASN A 427 8.67 -13.15 -8.93
N GLY A 428 8.18 -13.28 -7.69
CA GLY A 428 8.49 -14.45 -6.85
C GLY A 428 9.99 -14.62 -6.59
N ASN A 429 10.69 -13.51 -6.35
CA ASN A 429 12.13 -13.40 -6.13
C ASN A 429 13.03 -13.75 -7.33
N GLN A 430 12.49 -13.79 -8.55
CA GLN A 430 13.29 -13.98 -9.75
C GLN A 430 13.96 -12.68 -10.21
N ILE A 431 15.28 -12.62 -10.07
CA ILE A 431 16.10 -11.40 -10.28
C ILE A 431 16.09 -10.91 -11.74
N ASN A 432 16.01 -11.84 -12.70
CA ASN A 432 16.26 -11.55 -14.11
C ASN A 432 14.99 -11.24 -14.94
N LEU A 433 13.80 -11.37 -14.37
CA LEU A 433 12.55 -11.06 -15.08
C LEU A 433 12.12 -9.61 -14.83
N PRO A 434 11.65 -8.87 -15.85
CA PRO A 434 10.95 -7.59 -15.64
C PRO A 434 9.61 -7.82 -14.94
N ALA A 435 9.09 -6.81 -14.23
CA ALA A 435 7.78 -6.87 -13.59
C ALA A 435 6.70 -6.39 -14.56
N ASP A 436 5.83 -7.29 -15.02
CA ASP A 436 4.76 -6.98 -15.98
C ASP A 436 3.64 -6.13 -15.37
N ASN A 437 3.46 -6.18 -14.05
CA ASN A 437 2.40 -5.47 -13.33
C ASN A 437 2.87 -4.19 -12.64
N LEU A 438 4.06 -3.70 -12.97
CA LEU A 438 4.63 -2.48 -12.40
C LEU A 438 4.52 -1.31 -13.40
N PHE A 439 3.87 -0.23 -12.96
CA PHE A 439 3.75 1.05 -13.65
C PHE A 439 4.67 2.08 -13.00
N VAL A 440 5.51 2.75 -13.79
CA VAL A 440 6.41 3.80 -13.30
C VAL A 440 5.85 5.15 -13.70
N LEU A 441 5.49 5.97 -12.71
CA LEU A 441 4.94 7.31 -12.89
C LEU A 441 5.95 8.37 -12.48
N VAL A 442 6.32 9.20 -13.45
CA VAL A 442 7.26 10.31 -13.31
C VAL A 442 6.45 11.57 -13.10
N ASN A 443 6.27 11.98 -11.85
CA ASN A 443 5.40 13.08 -11.44
C ASN A 443 6.12 14.45 -11.45
N PHE A 444 5.38 15.55 -11.29
CA PHE A 444 5.90 16.93 -11.29
C PHE A 444 6.53 17.39 -12.61
N LEU A 445 6.06 16.86 -13.75
CA LEU A 445 6.58 17.25 -15.07
C LEU A 445 6.40 18.75 -15.38
N ASP A 446 5.39 19.38 -14.78
CA ASP A 446 5.10 20.82 -14.86
C ASP A 446 6.25 21.70 -14.34
N LEU A 447 7.04 21.20 -13.38
CA LEU A 447 8.21 21.90 -12.85
C LEU A 447 9.40 21.89 -13.81
N VAL A 448 9.41 20.98 -14.79
CA VAL A 448 10.48 20.87 -15.79
C VAL A 448 10.21 21.83 -16.95
N ARG A 449 10.85 23.00 -16.90
CA ARG A 449 10.58 24.13 -17.80
C ARG A 449 11.03 23.96 -19.25
N SER A 450 12.08 23.17 -19.51
CA SER A 450 12.68 23.07 -20.85
C SER A 450 12.38 21.73 -21.50
N GLU A 451 11.93 21.74 -22.75
CA GLU A 451 11.68 20.53 -23.53
C GLU A 451 12.92 19.65 -23.66
N LYS A 452 14.10 20.27 -23.80
CA LYS A 452 15.37 19.53 -23.80
C LYS A 452 15.59 18.76 -22.49
N SER A 453 15.28 19.37 -21.34
CA SER A 453 15.37 18.70 -20.05
C SER A 453 14.35 17.56 -19.93
N ARG A 454 13.11 17.76 -20.39
CA ARG A 454 12.07 16.72 -20.43
C ARG A 454 12.54 15.50 -21.24
N GLN A 455 13.15 15.74 -22.41
CA GLN A 455 13.72 14.68 -23.26
C GLN A 455 14.89 13.95 -22.58
N GLN A 456 15.81 14.68 -21.93
CA GLN A 456 16.93 14.08 -21.21
C GLN A 456 16.48 13.21 -20.02
N ILE A 457 15.48 13.68 -19.26
CA ILE A 457 14.87 12.93 -18.16
C ILE A 457 14.23 11.64 -18.70
N ARG A 458 13.45 11.74 -19.79
CA ARG A 458 12.84 10.58 -20.44
C ARG A 458 13.89 9.55 -20.86
N GLN A 459 14.92 9.96 -21.59
CA GLN A 459 15.97 9.04 -22.04
C GLN A 459 16.71 8.37 -20.88
N ARG A 460 16.99 9.10 -19.80
CA ARG A 460 17.62 8.52 -18.60
C ARG A 460 16.74 7.46 -17.94
N LEU A 461 15.45 7.72 -17.83
CA LEU A 461 14.49 6.79 -17.24
C LEU A 461 14.26 5.56 -18.12
N GLU A 462 14.12 5.75 -19.43
CA GLU A 462 14.03 4.63 -20.39
C GLU A 462 15.26 3.73 -20.30
N ASN A 463 16.47 4.30 -20.23
CA ASN A 463 17.70 3.52 -20.07
C ASN A 463 17.75 2.73 -18.75
N PHE A 464 17.22 3.28 -17.66
CA PHE A 464 17.18 2.57 -16.37
C PHE A 464 16.13 1.45 -16.38
N VAL A 465 14.95 1.75 -16.89
CA VAL A 465 13.78 0.88 -16.81
C VAL A 465 13.80 -0.23 -17.89
N PHE A 466 14.38 0.03 -19.06
CA PHE A 466 14.47 -0.91 -20.20
C PHE A 466 15.91 -1.33 -20.56
N GLY A 467 16.89 -0.99 -19.73
CA GLY A 467 18.30 -1.30 -19.98
C GLY A 467 18.64 -2.80 -19.85
N GLU A 468 19.92 -3.11 -19.62
CA GLU A 468 20.41 -4.49 -19.53
C GLU A 468 19.71 -5.34 -18.46
N LYS A 469 19.20 -4.69 -17.40
CA LYS A 469 18.40 -5.30 -16.33
C LYS A 469 17.03 -4.62 -16.29
N PRO A 470 16.09 -4.99 -17.18
CA PRO A 470 14.82 -4.28 -17.30
C PRO A 470 14.01 -4.40 -16.01
N ILE A 471 13.39 -3.29 -15.62
CA ILE A 471 12.49 -3.20 -14.46
C ILE A 471 11.06 -3.54 -14.87
N ILE A 472 10.62 -3.05 -16.03
CA ILE A 472 9.29 -3.32 -16.61
C ILE A 472 9.45 -3.82 -18.04
N SER A 473 8.44 -4.50 -18.56
CA SER A 473 8.50 -5.20 -19.86
C SER A 473 8.02 -4.36 -21.05
N THR A 474 7.24 -3.31 -20.82
CA THR A 474 6.62 -2.50 -21.88
C THR A 474 6.74 -1.00 -21.61
N ASP A 475 6.95 -0.23 -22.69
CA ASP A 475 6.89 1.23 -22.71
C ASP A 475 5.55 1.80 -22.24
N SER A 476 4.46 1.07 -22.46
CA SER A 476 3.10 1.44 -22.05
C SER A 476 2.91 1.56 -20.53
N HIS A 477 3.88 1.11 -19.73
CA HIS A 477 3.86 1.18 -18.27
C HIS A 477 4.71 2.34 -17.70
N LEU A 478 5.42 3.09 -18.55
CA LEU A 478 6.17 4.29 -18.15
C LEU A 478 5.39 5.56 -18.53
N HIS A 479 4.99 6.35 -17.54
CA HIS A 479 4.17 7.56 -17.74
C HIS A 479 4.82 8.81 -17.15
N PHE A 480 4.70 9.93 -17.85
CA PHE A 480 5.17 11.24 -17.39
C PHE A 480 3.96 12.13 -17.16
N ILE A 481 3.75 12.59 -15.93
CA ILE A 481 2.53 13.29 -15.52
C ILE A 481 2.83 14.51 -14.64
N SER A 482 1.82 15.35 -14.47
CA SER A 482 1.72 16.26 -13.33
C SER A 482 0.40 15.98 -12.64
N ALA A 483 0.43 15.28 -11.51
CA ALA A 483 -0.77 14.92 -10.78
C ALA A 483 -1.54 16.16 -10.30
N GLN A 484 -0.83 17.20 -9.84
CA GLN A 484 -1.46 18.45 -9.39
C GLN A 484 -2.13 19.18 -10.55
N ALA A 485 -1.42 19.42 -11.66
CA ALA A 485 -1.99 20.15 -12.78
C ALA A 485 -3.13 19.39 -13.48
N ALA A 486 -3.12 18.06 -13.40
CA ALA A 486 -4.24 17.23 -13.86
C ALA A 486 -5.44 17.33 -12.90
N LEU A 487 -5.21 17.30 -11.58
CA LEU A 487 -6.26 17.50 -10.58
C LEU A 487 -6.92 18.88 -10.73
N ASP A 488 -6.12 19.94 -10.82
CA ASP A 488 -6.61 21.31 -11.00
C ASP A 488 -7.49 21.39 -12.26
N ALA A 489 -7.03 20.81 -13.37
CA ALA A 489 -7.78 20.76 -14.63
C ALA A 489 -9.10 19.98 -14.51
N ILE A 490 -9.13 18.86 -13.77
CA ILE A 490 -10.35 18.08 -13.51
C ILE A 490 -11.35 18.91 -12.68
N LEU A 491 -10.87 19.57 -11.62
CA LEU A 491 -11.70 20.38 -10.72
C LEU A 491 -12.24 21.63 -11.43
N GLU A 492 -11.44 22.27 -12.26
CA GLU A 492 -11.81 23.47 -13.03
C GLU A 492 -12.56 23.12 -14.33
N SER A 493 -12.63 21.83 -14.71
CA SER A 493 -13.18 21.35 -15.99
C SER A 493 -12.51 21.98 -17.22
N GLU A 494 -11.18 22.10 -17.16
CA GLU A 494 -10.34 22.63 -18.23
C GLU A 494 -9.54 21.50 -18.92
N GLU A 495 -9.34 21.60 -20.23
CA GLU A 495 -8.43 20.70 -20.95
C GLU A 495 -7.03 21.29 -21.05
N ASN A 496 -6.01 20.52 -20.66
CA ASN A 496 -4.60 20.88 -20.84
C ASN A 496 -3.72 19.65 -21.17
N GLU A 497 -2.43 19.89 -21.45
CA GLU A 497 -1.47 18.82 -21.80
C GLU A 497 -1.26 17.80 -20.66
N TYR A 498 -1.37 18.24 -19.41
CA TYR A 498 -1.17 17.41 -18.23
C TYR A 498 -2.34 16.46 -18.01
N LEU A 499 -3.59 16.95 -18.17
CA LEU A 499 -4.79 16.12 -18.15
C LEU A 499 -4.78 15.10 -19.29
N THR A 500 -4.32 15.49 -20.47
CA THR A 500 -4.15 14.55 -21.59
C THR A 500 -3.15 13.44 -21.26
N SER A 501 -1.99 13.79 -20.70
CA SER A 501 -0.97 12.83 -20.30
C SER A 501 -1.46 11.91 -19.16
N PHE A 502 -2.20 12.48 -18.21
CA PHE A 502 -2.87 11.75 -17.14
C PHE A 502 -3.90 10.76 -17.67
N ASN A 503 -4.74 11.18 -18.63
CA ASN A 503 -5.72 10.32 -19.28
C ASN A 503 -5.09 9.18 -20.09
N ASN A 504 -3.88 9.35 -20.62
CA ASN A 504 -3.14 8.26 -21.26
C ASN A 504 -2.68 7.23 -20.23
N PHE A 505 -2.21 7.68 -19.07
CA PHE A 505 -1.90 6.80 -17.93
C PHE A 505 -3.15 6.03 -17.47
N THR A 506 -4.27 6.72 -17.23
CA THR A 506 -5.50 6.05 -16.75
C THR A 506 -6.04 5.03 -17.76
N LYS A 507 -5.96 5.31 -19.07
CA LYS A 507 -6.29 4.34 -20.13
C LYS A 507 -5.35 3.14 -20.15
N SER A 508 -4.06 3.34 -19.88
CA SER A 508 -3.07 2.26 -19.86
C SER A 508 -3.36 1.29 -18.71
N ILE A 509 -3.56 1.80 -17.49
CA ILE A 509 -3.91 0.95 -16.35
C ILE A 509 -5.27 0.28 -16.52
N GLU A 510 -6.26 0.98 -17.09
CA GLU A 510 -7.57 0.40 -17.39
C GLU A 510 -7.47 -0.77 -18.38
N LYS A 511 -6.66 -0.60 -19.43
CA LYS A 511 -6.37 -1.67 -20.40
C LYS A 511 -5.69 -2.86 -19.73
N PHE A 512 -4.68 -2.63 -18.93
CA PHE A 512 -3.96 -3.69 -18.22
C PHE A 512 -4.89 -4.49 -17.31
N LEU A 513 -5.66 -3.80 -16.45
CA LEU A 513 -6.59 -4.45 -15.53
C LEU A 513 -7.66 -5.27 -16.28
N THR A 514 -8.21 -4.76 -17.38
CA THR A 514 -9.32 -5.43 -18.07
C THR A 514 -8.88 -6.50 -19.07
N ILE A 515 -7.81 -6.26 -19.83
CA ILE A 515 -7.40 -7.13 -20.95
C ILE A 515 -6.30 -8.11 -20.55
N GLU A 516 -5.39 -7.70 -19.69
CA GLU A 516 -4.24 -8.54 -19.31
C GLU A 516 -4.56 -9.35 -18.05
N ARG A 517 -5.03 -8.68 -16.99
CA ARG A 517 -5.43 -9.34 -15.73
C ARG A 517 -6.83 -9.94 -15.81
N GLY A 518 -7.81 -9.13 -16.19
CA GLY A 518 -9.22 -9.51 -16.17
C GLY A 518 -9.56 -10.68 -17.10
N VAL A 519 -8.94 -10.78 -18.28
CA VAL A 519 -9.12 -11.93 -19.18
C VAL A 519 -8.61 -13.21 -18.54
N VAL A 520 -7.45 -13.18 -17.88
CA VAL A 520 -6.87 -14.36 -17.22
C VAL A 520 -7.78 -14.83 -16.08
N GLU A 521 -8.30 -13.91 -15.26
CA GLU A 521 -9.26 -14.25 -14.21
C GLU A 521 -10.55 -14.86 -14.78
N PHE A 522 -11.10 -14.27 -15.86
CA PHE A 522 -12.32 -14.77 -16.49
C PHE A 522 -12.12 -16.15 -17.12
N GLN A 523 -10.98 -16.39 -17.75
CA GLN A 523 -10.62 -17.72 -18.25
C GLN A 523 -10.63 -18.76 -17.12
N GLN A 524 -10.13 -18.40 -15.94
CA GLN A 524 -10.18 -19.30 -14.77
C GLN A 524 -11.62 -19.57 -14.33
N PHE A 525 -12.47 -18.53 -14.24
CA PHE A 525 -13.88 -18.70 -13.88
C PHE A 525 -14.64 -19.56 -14.91
N VAL A 526 -14.50 -19.25 -16.20
CA VAL A 526 -15.14 -19.99 -17.30
C VAL A 526 -14.66 -21.43 -17.33
N THR A 527 -13.37 -21.69 -17.14
CA THR A 527 -12.82 -23.05 -17.09
C THR A 527 -13.45 -23.85 -15.95
N LYS A 528 -13.54 -23.26 -14.75
CA LYS A 528 -14.17 -23.91 -13.59
C LYS A 528 -15.66 -24.16 -13.80
N MET A 529 -16.38 -23.17 -14.34
CA MET A 529 -17.81 -23.31 -14.67
C MET A 529 -18.05 -24.40 -15.73
N ASN A 530 -17.21 -24.47 -16.77
CA ASN A 530 -17.27 -25.52 -17.78
C ASN A 530 -16.98 -26.91 -17.19
N SER A 531 -16.05 -27.02 -16.23
CA SER A 531 -15.83 -28.27 -15.50
C SER A 531 -17.10 -28.69 -14.76
N LEU A 532 -17.73 -27.77 -14.01
CA LEU A 532 -18.96 -28.05 -13.28
C LEU A 532 -20.14 -28.40 -14.19
N ILE A 533 -20.26 -27.74 -15.34
CA ILE A 533 -21.25 -28.08 -16.36
C ILE A 533 -21.02 -29.51 -16.86
N TYR A 534 -19.77 -29.86 -17.17
CA TYR A 534 -19.41 -31.18 -17.65
C TYR A 534 -19.71 -32.25 -16.58
N GLU A 535 -19.29 -32.02 -15.34
CA GLU A 535 -19.55 -32.89 -14.18
C GLU A 535 -21.07 -33.07 -13.95
N SER A 536 -21.84 -31.97 -14.00
CA SER A 536 -23.28 -32.02 -13.84
C SER A 536 -23.97 -32.80 -14.97
N ILE A 537 -23.52 -32.62 -16.22
CA ILE A 537 -24.04 -33.42 -17.35
C ILE A 537 -23.72 -34.90 -17.15
N LYS A 538 -22.51 -35.24 -16.71
CA LYS A 538 -22.08 -36.63 -16.44
C LYS A 538 -22.85 -37.29 -15.30
N GLY A 539 -23.12 -36.56 -14.23
CA GLY A 539 -23.96 -37.04 -13.12
C GLY A 539 -25.41 -37.27 -13.57
N LEU A 540 -25.96 -36.36 -14.39
CA LEU A 540 -27.30 -36.53 -14.97
C LEU A 540 -27.38 -37.71 -15.96
N GLU A 541 -26.36 -37.91 -16.80
CA GLU A 541 -26.24 -39.09 -17.68
C GLU A 541 -26.21 -40.40 -16.87
N GLN A 542 -25.51 -40.40 -15.73
CA GLN A 542 -25.47 -41.56 -14.83
C GLN A 542 -26.84 -41.84 -14.20
N ALA A 543 -27.53 -40.80 -13.71
CA ALA A 543 -28.87 -40.93 -13.16
C ALA A 543 -29.86 -41.46 -14.21
N GLU A 544 -29.77 -40.97 -15.46
CA GLU A 544 -30.61 -41.46 -16.57
C GLU A 544 -30.38 -42.94 -16.85
N LYS A 545 -29.12 -43.41 -16.90
CA LYS A 545 -28.79 -44.84 -17.05
C LYS A 545 -29.38 -45.70 -15.94
N ILE A 546 -29.40 -45.20 -14.70
CA ILE A 546 -30.02 -45.88 -13.55
C ILE A 546 -31.54 -45.97 -13.74
N LEU A 547 -32.20 -44.87 -14.13
CA LEU A 547 -33.65 -44.84 -14.39
C LEU A 547 -34.06 -45.68 -15.62
N ASP A 548 -33.15 -45.91 -16.57
CA ASP A 548 -33.32 -46.83 -17.70
C ASP A 548 -33.09 -48.29 -17.34
N GLY A 549 -32.58 -48.58 -16.14
CA GLY A 549 -32.16 -49.93 -15.73
C GLY A 549 -30.90 -50.43 -16.44
N GLN A 550 -30.16 -49.55 -17.13
CA GLN A 550 -28.86 -49.86 -17.74
C GLN A 550 -27.75 -49.97 -16.70
N VAL A 551 -27.95 -49.33 -15.54
CA VAL A 551 -27.14 -49.48 -14.32
C VAL A 551 -28.06 -50.08 -13.27
N TYR A 552 -27.77 -51.31 -12.86
CA TYR A 552 -28.50 -52.04 -11.82
C TYR A 552 -27.53 -52.43 -10.72
N LEU A 553 -27.93 -52.23 -9.47
CA LEU A 553 -27.14 -52.56 -8.30
C LEU A 553 -27.77 -53.74 -7.55
N PRO A 554 -27.30 -54.98 -7.82
CA PRO A 554 -27.64 -56.13 -6.98
C PRO A 554 -27.26 -55.87 -5.52
N GLU A 555 -27.96 -56.51 -4.58
CA GLU A 555 -27.66 -56.39 -3.15
C GLU A 555 -26.19 -56.74 -2.81
N GLU A 556 -25.61 -57.71 -3.52
CA GLU A 556 -24.18 -58.05 -3.41
C GLU A 556 -23.26 -56.87 -3.77
N ALA A 557 -23.62 -56.11 -4.81
CA ALA A 557 -22.86 -54.95 -5.25
C ALA A 557 -23.05 -53.74 -4.32
N LYS A 558 -24.25 -53.55 -3.74
CA LYS A 558 -24.48 -52.54 -2.67
C LYS A 558 -23.60 -52.81 -1.46
N GLN A 559 -23.53 -54.07 -1.02
CA GLN A 559 -22.68 -54.46 0.11
C GLN A 559 -21.20 -54.22 -0.18
N LYS A 560 -20.76 -54.49 -1.41
CA LYS A 560 -19.40 -54.19 -1.87
C LYS A 560 -19.09 -52.69 -1.87
N ILE A 561 -20.03 -51.84 -2.32
CA ILE A 561 -19.86 -50.38 -2.26
C ILE A 561 -19.71 -49.90 -0.81
N LEU A 562 -20.50 -50.40 0.13
CA LEU A 562 -20.37 -50.07 1.55
C LEU A 562 -19.01 -50.48 2.14
N GLU A 563 -18.49 -51.65 1.72
CA GLU A 563 -17.13 -52.07 2.07
C GLU A 563 -16.08 -51.09 1.52
N LYS A 564 -16.24 -50.63 0.27
CA LYS A 564 -15.33 -49.63 -0.34
C LYS A 564 -15.37 -48.27 0.35
N ILE A 565 -16.54 -47.82 0.82
CA ILE A 565 -16.66 -46.62 1.67
C ILE A 565 -15.88 -46.80 2.98
N GLY A 566 -15.99 -47.98 3.61
CA GLY A 566 -15.24 -48.32 4.81
C GLY A 566 -13.72 -48.29 4.61
N GLU A 567 -13.24 -48.92 3.53
CA GLU A 567 -11.82 -48.92 3.14
C GLU A 567 -11.28 -47.49 2.90
N ALA A 568 -12.07 -46.65 2.21
CA ALA A 568 -11.70 -45.26 1.93
C ALA A 568 -11.59 -44.43 3.22
N SER A 569 -12.57 -44.58 4.13
CA SER A 569 -12.61 -43.89 5.43
C SER A 569 -11.45 -44.31 6.33
N GLU A 570 -11.10 -45.59 6.37
CA GLU A 570 -9.92 -46.08 7.09
C GLU A 570 -8.62 -45.49 6.52
N GLY A 571 -8.57 -45.34 5.19
CA GLY A 571 -7.48 -44.66 4.49
C GLY A 571 -7.22 -43.25 5.01
N ASP A 572 -8.26 -42.45 5.20
CA ASP A 572 -8.16 -41.06 5.66
C ASP A 572 -7.57 -40.96 7.08
N VAL A 573 -8.07 -41.79 8.01
CA VAL A 573 -7.55 -41.87 9.39
C VAL A 573 -6.07 -42.25 9.41
N LYS A 574 -5.66 -43.17 8.54
CA LYS A 574 -4.26 -43.58 8.45
C LYS A 574 -3.37 -42.47 7.91
N ILE A 575 -3.82 -41.73 6.89
CA ILE A 575 -3.09 -40.59 6.33
C ILE A 575 -2.95 -39.47 7.37
N LEU A 576 -4.00 -39.20 8.17
CA LEU A 576 -3.92 -38.26 9.29
C LEU A 576 -2.83 -38.69 10.28
N SER A 577 -2.84 -39.97 10.70
CA SER A 577 -1.83 -40.50 11.62
C SER A 577 -0.40 -40.41 11.07
N THR A 578 -0.21 -40.69 9.78
CA THR A 578 1.10 -40.52 9.12
C THR A 578 1.49 -39.04 9.07
N THR A 579 0.56 -38.15 8.74
CA THR A 579 0.81 -36.71 8.66
C THR A 579 1.29 -36.19 10.00
N GLU A 580 0.59 -36.50 11.10
CA GLU A 580 1.00 -36.10 12.45
C GLU A 580 2.40 -36.61 12.80
N LYS A 581 2.68 -37.89 12.52
CA LYS A 581 4.01 -38.48 12.77
C LYS A 581 5.11 -37.81 11.98
N LEU A 582 4.89 -37.51 10.71
CA LEU A 582 5.89 -36.88 9.84
C LEU A 582 6.09 -35.40 10.14
N LYS A 583 5.01 -34.70 10.50
CA LYS A 583 5.03 -33.32 11.00
C LYS A 583 5.87 -33.23 12.28
N ASP A 584 5.53 -34.02 13.31
CA ASP A 584 6.24 -34.02 14.59
C ASP A 584 7.72 -34.41 14.42
N LYS A 585 8.00 -35.38 13.53
CA LYS A 585 9.37 -35.77 13.17
C LYS A 585 10.13 -34.63 12.48
N SER A 586 9.46 -33.85 11.62
CA SER A 586 10.08 -32.71 10.93
C SER A 586 10.39 -31.59 11.89
N ILE A 587 9.42 -31.18 12.71
CA ILE A 587 9.57 -30.16 13.76
C ILE A 587 10.71 -30.52 14.70
N LYS A 588 10.74 -31.76 15.21
CA LYS A 588 11.81 -32.22 16.10
C LYS A 588 13.19 -32.12 15.45
N LYS A 589 13.33 -32.59 14.20
CA LYS A 589 14.62 -32.54 13.49
C LYS A 589 15.05 -31.11 13.16
N VAL A 590 14.10 -30.22 12.83
CA VAL A 590 14.39 -28.81 12.58
C VAL A 590 14.84 -28.12 13.86
N ALA A 591 14.20 -28.40 15.00
CA ALA A 591 14.64 -27.90 16.30
C ALA A 591 16.05 -28.39 16.67
N GLU A 592 16.35 -29.67 16.44
CA GLU A 592 17.70 -30.24 16.62
C GLU A 592 18.73 -29.54 15.71
N ALA A 593 18.40 -29.31 14.44
CA ALA A 593 19.26 -28.62 13.48
C ALA A 593 19.43 -27.13 13.80
N TRP A 594 18.42 -26.48 14.37
CA TRP A 594 18.48 -25.09 14.83
C TRP A 594 19.48 -24.94 15.96
N VAL A 595 19.41 -25.81 16.98
CA VAL A 595 20.37 -25.79 18.09
C VAL A 595 21.80 -25.93 17.57
N GLN A 596 22.07 -26.92 16.70
CA GLN A 596 23.40 -27.12 16.11
C GLN A 596 23.88 -25.92 15.29
N TRP A 597 23.00 -25.30 14.51
CA TRP A 597 23.33 -24.13 13.71
C TRP A 597 23.62 -22.90 14.58
N THR A 598 22.78 -22.64 15.60
CA THR A 598 22.97 -21.50 16.51
C THR A 598 24.24 -21.59 17.35
N GLU A 599 24.72 -22.81 17.68
CA GLU A 599 25.99 -23.03 18.36
C GLU A 599 27.20 -22.54 17.52
N GLY A 600 27.16 -22.70 16.19
CA GLY A 600 28.22 -22.24 15.27
C GLY A 600 28.02 -20.83 14.72
N LEU A 601 26.83 -20.25 14.88
CA LEU A 601 26.46 -18.97 14.29
C LEU A 601 27.34 -17.80 14.78
N SER A 602 27.71 -17.81 16.06
CA SER A 602 28.59 -16.77 16.63
C SER A 602 29.92 -16.71 15.88
N ASP A 603 30.52 -17.87 15.61
CA ASP A 603 31.83 -17.93 14.94
C ASP A 603 31.71 -17.46 13.49
N HIS A 604 30.70 -17.92 12.75
CA HIS A 604 30.46 -17.52 11.36
C HIS A 604 30.20 -16.02 11.22
N LEU A 605 29.39 -15.44 12.10
CA LEU A 605 29.11 -14.00 12.08
C LEU A 605 30.34 -13.18 12.49
N SER A 606 31.15 -13.70 13.41
CA SER A 606 32.37 -13.02 13.87
C SER A 606 33.42 -12.88 12.75
N GLU A 607 33.51 -13.84 11.83
CA GLU A 607 34.40 -13.77 10.66
C GLU A 607 33.94 -12.69 9.67
N LYS A 608 32.62 -12.54 9.50
CA LYS A 608 32.01 -11.56 8.58
C LYS A 608 32.05 -10.12 9.08
N ILE A 609 32.39 -9.88 10.35
CA ILE A 609 32.51 -8.53 10.92
C ILE A 609 33.44 -7.65 10.08
N ASN A 610 34.52 -8.22 9.53
CA ASN A 610 35.50 -7.47 8.74
C ASN A 610 34.97 -7.06 7.34
N GLU A 611 33.90 -7.69 6.87
CA GLU A 611 33.26 -7.39 5.58
C GLU A 611 32.33 -6.18 5.64
N TRP A 612 31.92 -5.77 6.84
CA TRP A 612 31.09 -4.58 7.03
C TRP A 612 31.92 -3.33 6.81
N ASP A 613 31.49 -2.46 5.90
CA ASP A 613 32.20 -1.24 5.55
C ASP A 613 31.28 -0.02 5.61
N SER A 614 31.87 1.16 5.75
CA SER A 614 31.16 2.43 5.89
C SER A 614 31.92 3.53 5.15
N GLU A 615 31.22 4.29 4.29
CA GLU A 615 31.78 5.49 3.63
C GLU A 615 31.94 6.66 4.61
N HIS A 616 31.38 6.54 5.81
CA HIS A 616 31.37 7.56 6.86
C HIS A 616 32.56 7.38 7.82
N SER A 617 33.12 8.49 8.31
CA SER A 617 34.28 8.42 9.22
C SER A 617 33.86 7.93 10.61
N PRO A 618 34.46 6.84 11.13
CA PRO A 618 34.22 6.32 12.49
C PRO A 618 34.45 7.34 13.61
N LEU A 619 35.23 8.39 13.34
CA LEU A 619 35.55 9.45 14.30
C LEU A 619 34.49 10.57 14.32
N TRP A 620 33.92 10.92 13.16
CA TRP A 620 33.10 12.13 12.97
C TRP A 620 31.62 11.84 12.69
N ASP A 621 31.29 10.70 12.06
CA ASP A 621 29.95 10.34 11.61
C ASP A 621 29.42 9.06 12.31
N LYS A 622 29.72 8.94 13.61
CA LYS A 622 29.48 7.73 14.43
C LYS A 622 28.08 7.12 14.31
N GLU A 623 27.03 7.94 14.33
CA GLU A 623 25.64 7.45 14.22
C GLU A 623 25.38 6.78 12.86
N LYS A 624 25.97 7.32 11.78
CA LYS A 624 25.84 6.73 10.44
C LYS A 624 26.67 5.46 10.32
N VAL A 625 27.90 5.45 10.84
CA VAL A 625 28.78 4.27 10.87
C VAL A 625 28.13 3.11 11.65
N ILE A 626 27.50 3.41 12.80
CA ILE A 626 26.74 2.41 13.57
C ILE A 626 25.57 1.87 12.76
N LYS A 627 24.86 2.75 12.05
CA LYS A 627 23.75 2.35 11.18
C LYS A 627 24.24 1.43 10.06
N ASP A 628 25.30 1.80 9.35
CA ASP A 628 25.88 1.03 8.25
C ASP A 628 26.33 -0.36 8.73
N TYR A 629 27.01 -0.46 9.88
CA TYR A 629 27.39 -1.75 10.43
C TYR A 629 26.21 -2.56 10.98
N ALA A 630 25.18 -1.90 11.53
CA ALA A 630 23.99 -2.59 12.00
C ALA A 630 23.19 -3.17 10.82
N GLU A 631 23.17 -2.47 9.68
CA GLU A 631 22.68 -2.99 8.40
C GLU A 631 23.56 -4.16 7.91
N GLY A 632 24.89 -4.03 8.01
CA GLY A 632 25.85 -5.11 7.73
C GLY A 632 25.61 -6.37 8.56
N PHE A 633 25.48 -6.24 9.88
CA PHE A 633 25.13 -7.34 10.79
C PHE A 633 23.80 -8.00 10.40
N THR A 634 22.77 -7.18 10.18
CA THR A 634 21.44 -7.66 9.82
C THR A 634 21.48 -8.43 8.51
N SER A 635 22.23 -7.95 7.51
CA SER A 635 22.44 -8.60 6.22
C SER A 635 23.20 -9.92 6.35
N SER A 636 24.29 -9.96 7.14
CA SER A 636 25.06 -11.18 7.38
C SER A 636 24.23 -12.25 8.09
N LEU A 637 23.50 -11.89 9.14
CA LEU A 637 22.59 -12.79 9.86
C LEU A 637 21.46 -13.29 8.96
N SER A 638 20.87 -12.39 8.17
CA SER A 638 19.86 -12.70 7.17
C SER A 638 20.35 -13.78 6.20
N THR A 639 21.57 -13.61 5.67
CA THR A 639 22.19 -14.58 4.77
C THR A 639 22.40 -15.94 5.43
N GLU A 640 22.86 -15.97 6.69
CA GLU A 640 23.05 -17.23 7.43
C GLU A 640 21.73 -17.97 7.68
N LEU A 641 20.67 -17.25 8.05
CA LEU A 641 19.33 -17.81 8.24
C LEU A 641 18.74 -18.35 6.94
N GLU A 642 18.90 -17.61 5.84
CA GLU A 642 18.43 -18.02 4.51
C GLU A 642 19.13 -19.32 4.09
N ASN A 643 20.45 -19.37 4.25
CA ASN A 643 21.24 -20.54 3.93
C ASN A 643 20.80 -21.74 4.77
N TRP A 644 20.67 -21.60 6.09
CA TRP A 644 20.20 -22.68 6.96
C TRP A 644 18.81 -23.18 6.57
N GLY A 645 17.88 -22.27 6.29
CA GLY A 645 16.54 -22.62 5.85
C GLY A 645 16.53 -23.38 4.53
N ASN A 646 17.29 -22.89 3.54
CA ASN A 646 17.35 -23.49 2.21
C ASN A 646 18.12 -24.81 2.17
N THR A 647 18.97 -25.10 3.16
CA THR A 647 19.71 -26.36 3.26
C THR A 647 19.05 -27.35 4.21
N GLU A 648 18.93 -27.01 5.49
CA GLU A 648 18.52 -27.93 6.54
C GLU A 648 16.99 -28.10 6.58
N VAL A 649 16.24 -26.99 6.66
CA VAL A 649 14.77 -27.06 6.72
C VAL A 649 14.22 -27.68 5.45
N LYS A 650 14.69 -27.22 4.28
CA LYS A 650 14.34 -27.81 2.98
C LYS A 650 14.55 -29.32 2.97
N LYS A 651 15.75 -29.78 3.31
CA LYS A 651 16.08 -31.21 3.30
C LYS A 651 15.20 -32.03 4.25
N ILE A 652 14.93 -31.54 5.45
CA ILE A 652 14.13 -32.26 6.45
C ILE A 652 12.66 -32.32 6.04
N VAL A 653 12.09 -31.18 5.66
CA VAL A 653 10.66 -31.02 5.37
C VAL A 653 10.32 -31.71 4.04
N VAL A 654 11.06 -31.43 2.97
CA VAL A 654 10.81 -32.02 1.63
C VAL A 654 10.89 -33.55 1.68
N ASN A 655 11.87 -34.12 2.36
CA ASN A 655 12.00 -35.58 2.46
C ASN A 655 10.78 -36.20 3.18
N ASN A 656 10.30 -35.58 4.26
CA ASN A 656 9.13 -36.10 4.95
C ASN A 656 7.83 -35.86 4.15
N LEU A 657 7.71 -34.74 3.44
CA LEU A 657 6.59 -34.49 2.52
C LEU A 657 6.59 -35.46 1.33
N GLN A 658 7.74 -35.88 0.82
CA GLN A 658 7.84 -36.92 -0.20
C GLN A 658 7.32 -38.28 0.31
N ILE A 659 7.66 -38.64 1.55
CA ILE A 659 7.12 -39.86 2.19
C ILE A 659 5.60 -39.75 2.31
N LEU A 660 5.09 -38.61 2.78
CA LEU A 660 3.66 -38.38 2.89
C LEU A 660 2.97 -38.45 1.52
N SER A 661 3.53 -37.77 0.52
CA SER A 661 3.00 -37.73 -0.85
C SER A 661 2.93 -39.14 -1.44
N LYS A 662 3.94 -39.97 -1.23
CA LYS A 662 3.94 -41.37 -1.68
C LYS A 662 2.83 -42.19 -1.03
N GLU A 663 2.62 -42.06 0.28
CA GLU A 663 1.55 -42.78 0.98
C GLU A 663 0.17 -42.31 0.51
N VAL A 664 0.02 -41.00 0.29
CA VAL A 664 -1.18 -40.39 -0.29
C VAL A 664 -1.46 -40.94 -1.69
N CYS A 665 -0.47 -40.90 -2.60
CA CYS A 665 -0.63 -41.41 -3.98
C CYS A 665 -1.06 -42.87 -3.99
N GLN A 666 -0.42 -43.72 -3.19
CA GLN A 666 -0.78 -45.12 -3.08
C GLN A 666 -2.23 -45.32 -2.63
N LYS A 667 -2.71 -44.51 -1.67
CA LYS A 667 -4.08 -44.60 -1.17
C LYS A 667 -5.11 -44.07 -2.16
N LEU A 668 -4.81 -42.95 -2.83
CA LEU A 668 -5.67 -42.42 -3.88
C LEU A 668 -5.79 -43.37 -5.06
N GLU A 669 -4.70 -44.06 -5.43
CA GLU A 669 -4.72 -45.09 -6.46
C GLU A 669 -5.60 -46.28 -6.09
N VAL A 670 -5.59 -46.73 -4.83
CA VAL A 670 -6.52 -47.77 -4.35
C VAL A 670 -7.97 -47.32 -4.47
N VAL A 671 -8.29 -46.09 -4.07
CA VAL A 671 -9.64 -45.52 -4.23
C VAL A 671 -10.04 -45.47 -5.70
N ARG A 672 -9.15 -45.01 -6.59
CA ARG A 672 -9.37 -44.95 -8.03
C ARG A 672 -9.63 -46.33 -8.63
N MET A 673 -8.82 -47.33 -8.27
CA MET A 673 -8.99 -48.72 -8.72
C MET A 673 -10.32 -49.30 -8.22
N ASN A 674 -10.69 -49.03 -6.96
CA ASN A 674 -11.98 -49.46 -6.40
C ASN A 674 -13.16 -48.85 -7.16
N LEU A 675 -13.09 -47.56 -7.55
CA LEU A 675 -14.12 -46.90 -8.36
C LEU A 675 -14.21 -47.50 -9.76
N GLN A 676 -13.06 -47.76 -10.40
CA GLN A 676 -13.02 -48.39 -11.71
C GLN A 676 -13.60 -49.82 -11.69
N GLU A 677 -13.31 -50.59 -10.64
CA GLU A 677 -13.88 -51.94 -10.49
C GLU A 677 -15.40 -51.88 -10.39
N VAL A 678 -15.95 -50.91 -9.66
CA VAL A 678 -17.41 -50.70 -9.60
C VAL A 678 -17.96 -50.31 -10.97
N ASP A 679 -17.31 -49.39 -11.69
CA ASP A 679 -17.72 -49.00 -13.04
C ASP A 679 -17.84 -50.19 -14.01
N GLU A 680 -16.87 -51.10 -13.98
CA GLU A 680 -16.87 -52.31 -14.81
C GLU A 680 -18.00 -53.29 -14.41
N GLN A 681 -18.37 -53.33 -13.12
CA GLN A 681 -19.40 -54.23 -12.62
C GLN A 681 -20.83 -53.76 -12.90
N ILE A 682 -21.11 -52.47 -12.77
CA ILE A 682 -22.46 -51.92 -12.87
C ILE A 682 -22.65 -50.95 -14.04
N ASN A 683 -21.66 -50.81 -14.93
CA ASN A 683 -21.67 -49.91 -16.09
C ASN A 683 -21.90 -48.42 -15.71
N SER A 684 -21.34 -48.02 -14.56
CA SER A 684 -21.34 -46.62 -14.08
C SER A 684 -20.17 -45.80 -14.65
N ASN A 685 -20.09 -44.53 -14.25
CA ASN A 685 -19.00 -43.61 -14.59
C ASN A 685 -18.38 -42.93 -13.35
N LEU A 686 -18.39 -43.61 -12.20
CA LEU A 686 -17.87 -43.13 -10.93
C LEU A 686 -16.40 -42.72 -10.99
N ASN A 687 -15.55 -43.51 -11.65
CA ASN A 687 -14.14 -43.20 -11.81
C ASN A 687 -13.96 -41.94 -12.67
N GLU A 688 -14.77 -41.77 -13.73
CA GLU A 688 -14.76 -40.53 -14.52
C GLU A 688 -15.17 -39.34 -13.65
N GLN A 689 -16.27 -39.45 -12.90
CA GLN A 689 -16.75 -38.39 -11.99
C GLN A 689 -15.72 -38.05 -10.90
N PHE A 690 -15.05 -39.06 -10.34
CA PHE A 690 -13.99 -38.88 -9.36
C PHE A 690 -12.79 -38.15 -9.94
N ASN A 691 -12.31 -38.58 -11.11
CA ASN A 691 -11.18 -37.93 -11.79
C ASN A 691 -11.48 -36.45 -12.12
N LEU A 692 -12.74 -36.11 -12.41
CA LEU A 692 -13.16 -34.72 -12.62
C LEU A 692 -13.19 -33.92 -11.32
N ALA A 693 -13.79 -34.47 -10.27
CA ALA A 693 -13.88 -33.83 -8.96
C ALA A 693 -12.48 -33.49 -8.40
N ILE A 694 -11.52 -34.40 -8.55
CA ILE A 694 -10.16 -34.19 -8.04
C ILE A 694 -9.31 -33.26 -8.92
N LYS A 695 -9.60 -33.15 -10.23
CA LYS A 695 -8.87 -32.26 -11.16
C LYS A 695 -8.92 -30.78 -10.75
N ASN A 696 -9.96 -30.38 -10.01
CA ASN A 696 -10.14 -29.01 -9.55
C ASN A 696 -9.54 -28.74 -8.16
N ILE A 697 -9.05 -29.77 -7.47
CA ILE A 697 -8.41 -29.63 -6.16
C ILE A 697 -6.97 -29.16 -6.38
N LYS A 698 -6.69 -27.94 -5.92
CA LYS A 698 -5.34 -27.37 -5.89
C LYS A 698 -4.78 -27.42 -4.47
N VAL A 699 -3.52 -27.84 -4.35
CA VAL A 699 -2.72 -27.78 -3.11
C VAL A 699 -1.68 -26.69 -3.30
N ASP A 700 -1.81 -25.57 -2.59
CA ASP A 700 -0.90 -24.40 -2.64
C ASP A 700 -0.54 -23.87 -4.04
N GLY A 701 -1.44 -24.08 -5.01
CA GLY A 701 -1.28 -23.65 -6.41
C GLY A 701 -0.96 -24.78 -7.38
N LEU A 702 -0.54 -25.95 -6.89
CA LEU A 702 -0.30 -27.17 -7.67
C LEU A 702 -1.60 -27.97 -7.86
N ASP A 703 -1.80 -28.52 -9.06
CA ASP A 703 -2.87 -29.49 -9.35
C ASP A 703 -2.58 -30.79 -8.56
N ILE A 704 -3.57 -31.41 -7.92
CA ILE A 704 -3.36 -32.68 -7.23
C ILE A 704 -2.80 -33.77 -8.16
N ASN A 705 -3.12 -33.75 -9.45
CA ASN A 705 -2.49 -34.61 -10.45
C ASN A 705 -1.01 -34.31 -10.65
N SER A 706 -0.60 -33.05 -10.47
CA SER A 706 0.82 -32.69 -10.44
C SER A 706 1.48 -33.18 -9.16
N VAL A 707 0.83 -33.09 -8.00
CA VAL A 707 1.32 -33.68 -6.74
C VAL A 707 1.49 -35.21 -6.88
N ILE A 708 0.53 -35.87 -7.54
CA ILE A 708 0.58 -37.31 -7.83
C ILE A 708 1.74 -37.66 -8.79
N LYS A 709 2.06 -36.78 -9.74
CA LYS A 709 3.14 -36.97 -10.73
C LYS A 709 4.52 -36.49 -10.28
N LEU A 710 4.65 -35.83 -9.14
CA LEU A 710 5.94 -35.35 -8.62
C LEU A 710 6.89 -36.50 -8.22
N GLU A 711 6.42 -37.75 -8.19
CA GLU A 711 7.29 -38.93 -8.09
C GLU A 711 8.21 -39.12 -9.32
N GLU A 712 7.92 -38.51 -10.48
CA GLU A 712 8.66 -38.81 -11.71
C GLU A 712 9.74 -37.80 -12.12
N TYR A 713 9.85 -36.61 -11.49
CA TYR A 713 10.60 -35.50 -12.13
C TYR A 713 11.76 -34.84 -11.38
N ASP A 714 12.05 -35.12 -10.10
CA ASP A 714 13.21 -34.49 -9.46
C ASP A 714 13.78 -35.23 -8.24
N ASP A 715 14.96 -35.83 -8.39
CA ASP A 715 15.75 -36.46 -7.30
C ASP A 715 16.20 -35.44 -6.23
N ASN A 716 16.15 -34.13 -6.52
CA ASN A 716 16.58 -33.06 -5.61
C ASN A 716 15.45 -32.30 -4.92
N GLY A 717 14.18 -32.61 -5.21
CA GLY A 717 13.00 -32.04 -4.53
C GLY A 717 12.84 -30.51 -4.67
N GLY A 718 13.43 -29.89 -5.69
CA GLY A 718 13.38 -28.44 -5.93
C GLY A 718 11.99 -27.96 -6.35
N ALA A 719 11.34 -28.69 -7.28
CA ALA A 719 10.00 -28.34 -7.74
C ALA A 719 8.92 -28.45 -6.63
N LEU A 720 9.07 -29.42 -5.71
CA LEU A 720 8.21 -29.54 -4.53
C LEU A 720 8.39 -28.37 -3.56
N TRP A 721 9.63 -27.91 -3.37
CA TRP A 721 9.95 -26.77 -2.53
C TRP A 721 9.39 -25.45 -3.08
N GLU A 722 9.48 -25.25 -4.40
CA GLU A 722 8.94 -24.07 -5.08
C GLU A 722 7.42 -24.09 -5.18
N GLY A 723 6.82 -25.23 -5.52
CA GLY A 723 5.38 -25.35 -5.76
C GLY A 723 4.51 -25.34 -4.50
N LEU A 724 5.06 -25.72 -3.33
CA LEU A 724 4.41 -25.54 -2.02
C LEU A 724 4.69 -24.15 -1.42
N GLN A 725 5.31 -23.24 -2.19
CA GLN A 725 5.69 -21.90 -1.77
C GLN A 725 6.56 -21.88 -0.50
N LEU A 726 7.31 -22.96 -0.22
CA LEU A 726 8.08 -23.12 1.03
C LEU A 726 9.33 -22.23 1.08
N GLY A 727 9.76 -21.69 -0.07
CA GLY A 727 10.73 -20.59 -0.11
C GLY A 727 10.27 -19.33 0.64
N SER A 728 8.97 -19.18 0.88
CA SER A 728 8.42 -18.12 1.73
C SER A 728 8.60 -18.36 3.23
N LEU A 729 8.86 -19.60 3.68
CA LEU A 729 9.06 -19.91 5.10
C LEU A 729 10.44 -19.45 5.60
N THR A 730 11.45 -19.54 4.74
CA THR A 730 12.81 -19.05 5.02
C THR A 730 12.86 -17.53 4.87
N ALA A 731 12.18 -16.98 3.86
CA ALA A 731 11.95 -15.53 3.74
C ALA A 731 11.10 -14.98 4.91
N GLY A 732 10.11 -15.71 5.42
CA GLY A 732 9.27 -15.33 6.56
C GLY A 732 10.05 -15.24 7.88
N ALA A 733 10.99 -16.17 8.10
CA ALA A 733 11.92 -16.09 9.23
C ALA A 733 12.87 -14.88 9.15
N LEU A 734 13.31 -14.52 7.93
CA LEU A 734 14.03 -13.29 7.60
C LEU A 734 13.20 -12.01 7.91
N PHE A 735 11.90 -12.03 7.62
CA PHE A 735 10.97 -10.94 7.93
C PHE A 735 10.76 -10.72 9.42
N MET A 736 10.87 -11.77 10.24
CA MET A 736 10.78 -11.66 11.69
C MET A 736 12.01 -10.97 12.29
N PHE A 737 13.22 -11.28 11.82
CA PHE A 737 14.44 -10.60 12.29
C PHE A 737 14.50 -9.12 11.93
N THR A 738 14.09 -8.77 10.71
CA THR A 738 14.02 -7.37 10.27
C THR A 738 12.80 -6.64 10.87
N GLY A 739 11.70 -7.36 11.14
CA GLY A 739 10.44 -6.84 11.71
C GLY A 739 10.42 -6.67 13.23
N LEU A 740 11.31 -7.33 13.97
CA LEU A 740 11.46 -7.20 15.43
C LEU A 740 12.15 -5.89 15.88
N GLY A 741 12.46 -4.97 14.96
CA GLY A 741 13.05 -3.69 15.29
C GLY A 741 14.49 -3.78 15.82
N ILE A 742 15.21 -4.86 15.52
CA ILE A 742 16.58 -5.09 16.00
C ILE A 742 17.53 -4.00 15.48
N LEU A 743 17.37 -3.53 14.25
CA LEU A 743 18.16 -2.43 13.70
C LEU A 743 18.00 -1.14 14.55
N PRO A 744 16.77 -0.64 14.83
CA PRO A 744 16.54 0.40 15.83
C PRO A 744 17.10 0.09 17.22
N ILE A 745 17.04 -1.16 17.70
CA ILE A 745 17.53 -1.53 19.03
C ILE A 745 19.06 -1.56 19.11
N ILE A 746 19.77 -1.96 18.06
CA ILE A 746 21.24 -1.86 17.99
C ILE A 746 21.66 -0.38 18.01
N ILE A 747 20.93 0.46 17.28
CA ILE A 747 21.16 1.91 17.19
C ILE A 747 20.84 2.59 18.54
N ALA A 748 19.72 2.24 19.19
CA ALA A 748 19.24 2.89 20.42
C ALA A 748 19.76 2.27 21.74
N GLY A 749 20.10 0.98 21.74
CA GLY A 749 20.21 0.14 22.95
C GLY A 749 21.58 -0.05 23.57
N GLY A 750 22.66 0.56 23.04
CA GLY A 750 23.95 0.50 23.72
C GLY A 750 25.17 0.95 22.91
N ALA A 751 25.17 0.79 21.58
CA ALA A 751 26.31 1.18 20.73
C ALA A 751 26.62 2.68 20.85
N VAL A 752 25.60 3.54 20.74
CA VAL A 752 25.74 5.01 20.85
C VAL A 752 26.15 5.46 22.26
N ALA A 753 25.55 4.86 23.31
CA ALA A 753 25.78 5.24 24.70
C ALA A 753 27.23 4.95 25.16
N LEU A 754 27.82 3.83 24.76
CA LEU A 754 29.19 3.45 25.14
C LEU A 754 30.25 4.25 24.38
N ILE A 755 29.97 4.71 23.16
CA ILE A 755 30.91 5.51 22.34
C ILE A 755 31.16 6.91 22.93
N SER A 756 30.19 7.45 23.67
CA SER A 756 30.33 8.74 24.38
C SER A 756 31.44 8.73 25.44
N SER A 757 31.80 7.56 25.97
CA SER A 757 32.84 7.39 27.00
C SER A 757 34.28 7.42 26.46
N PHE A 758 34.48 7.40 25.14
CA PHE A 758 35.81 7.29 24.51
C PHE A 758 36.49 8.64 24.18
N PHE A 759 35.92 9.77 24.60
CA PHE A 759 36.45 11.12 24.35
C PHE A 759 37.77 11.47 25.07
N GLY A 760 38.41 10.52 25.76
CA GLY A 760 39.52 10.80 26.66
C GLY A 760 40.94 10.77 26.07
N ILE A 761 41.21 10.09 24.96
CA ILE A 761 42.59 9.86 24.49
C ILE A 761 42.60 9.85 22.96
N GLY A 762 43.42 10.72 22.34
CA GLY A 762 43.58 10.78 20.89
C GLY A 762 43.86 9.38 20.30
N GLY A 763 43.09 8.96 19.29
CA GLY A 763 43.04 7.55 18.90
C GLY A 763 42.79 7.33 17.41
N ASP A 764 43.79 6.70 16.79
CA ASP A 764 43.74 5.68 15.74
C ASP A 764 42.35 5.28 15.20
N GLU A 765 42.04 5.69 13.95
CA GLU A 765 40.76 5.48 13.28
C GLU A 765 40.43 3.99 13.07
N GLU A 766 41.43 3.15 12.76
CA GLU A 766 41.27 1.69 12.62
C GLU A 766 40.82 1.03 13.92
N LYS A 767 41.31 1.53 15.08
CA LYS A 767 40.89 1.01 16.38
C LYS A 767 39.48 1.45 16.76
N ALA A 768 39.03 2.60 16.27
CA ALA A 768 37.66 3.07 16.48
C ALA A 768 36.68 2.25 15.63
N ASP A 769 37.00 2.05 14.35
CA ASP A 769 36.26 1.20 13.40
C ASP A 769 35.98 -0.20 13.97
N MET A 770 37.05 -0.94 14.31
CA MET A 770 36.93 -2.32 14.80
C MET A 770 36.13 -2.44 16.10
N LYS A 771 36.23 -1.43 16.98
CA LYS A 771 35.45 -1.42 18.23
C LYS A 771 33.96 -1.19 17.99
N ILE A 772 33.59 -0.30 17.06
CA ILE A 772 32.19 -0.06 16.73
C ILE A 772 31.59 -1.34 16.13
N LYS A 773 32.31 -1.99 15.21
CA LYS A 773 31.91 -3.28 14.62
C LYS A 773 31.66 -4.35 15.69
N GLN A 774 32.59 -4.53 16.64
CA GLN A 774 32.42 -5.48 17.75
C GLN A 774 31.22 -5.17 18.65
N GLN A 775 30.93 -3.88 18.91
CA GLN A 775 29.79 -3.50 19.73
C GLN A 775 28.46 -3.76 19.01
N VAL A 776 28.38 -3.38 17.73
CA VAL A 776 27.22 -3.68 16.87
C VAL A 776 26.96 -5.19 16.83
N TYR A 777 28.02 -5.99 16.64
CA TYR A 777 27.93 -7.44 16.71
C TYR A 777 27.38 -7.94 18.06
N ASN A 778 27.95 -7.51 19.18
CA ASN A 778 27.53 -7.99 20.50
C ASN A 778 26.07 -7.67 20.81
N VAL A 779 25.64 -6.43 20.54
CA VAL A 779 24.25 -6.00 20.78
C VAL A 779 23.30 -6.73 19.83
N GLY A 780 23.66 -6.84 18.55
CA GLY A 780 22.87 -7.54 17.54
C GLY A 780 22.72 -9.03 17.86
N PHE A 781 23.82 -9.69 18.22
CA PHE A 781 23.82 -11.12 18.54
C PHE A 781 23.06 -11.43 19.85
N GLN A 782 23.20 -10.59 20.87
CA GLN A 782 22.38 -10.71 22.08
C GLN A 782 20.88 -10.62 21.74
N LYS A 783 20.49 -9.66 20.90
CA LYS A 783 19.09 -9.51 20.49
C LYS A 783 18.61 -10.70 19.66
N PHE A 784 19.46 -11.23 18.79
CA PHE A 784 19.19 -12.48 18.11
C PHE A 784 18.88 -13.61 19.12
N GLN A 785 19.72 -13.78 20.14
CA GLN A 785 19.53 -14.80 21.18
C GLN A 785 18.21 -14.63 21.94
N GLU A 786 17.85 -13.39 22.30
CA GLU A 786 16.58 -13.09 22.97
C GLU A 786 15.35 -13.45 22.12
N SER A 787 15.46 -13.35 20.78
CA SER A 787 14.38 -13.64 19.83
C SER A 787 14.42 -15.06 19.23
N SER A 788 15.48 -15.82 19.48
CA SER A 788 15.79 -17.08 18.78
C SER A 788 14.70 -18.14 18.92
N GLU A 789 14.13 -18.28 20.13
CA GLU A 789 13.05 -19.24 20.41
C GLU A 789 11.77 -18.86 19.65
N GLU A 790 11.39 -17.58 19.65
CA GLU A 790 10.22 -17.10 18.92
C GLU A 790 10.35 -17.32 17.40
N ILE A 791 11.56 -17.20 16.86
CA ILE A 791 11.81 -17.51 15.45
C ILE A 791 11.68 -19.00 15.17
N LEU A 792 12.24 -19.85 16.02
CA LEU A 792 12.11 -21.29 15.87
C LEU A 792 10.64 -21.74 15.93
N ASP A 793 9.87 -21.21 16.88
CA ASP A 793 8.45 -21.53 17.05
C ASP A 793 7.66 -21.23 15.77
N LYS A 794 7.85 -20.03 15.19
CA LYS A 794 7.17 -19.66 13.94
C LYS A 794 7.61 -20.49 12.74
N VAL A 795 8.89 -20.87 12.66
CA VAL A 795 9.35 -21.84 11.64
C VAL A 795 8.63 -23.18 11.84
N CYS A 796 8.46 -23.64 13.08
CA CYS A 796 7.76 -24.88 13.39
C CYS A 796 6.26 -24.81 13.11
N ASP A 797 5.60 -23.68 13.40
CA ASP A 797 4.18 -23.43 13.08
C ASP A 797 3.95 -23.48 11.57
N ASN A 798 4.82 -22.81 10.80
CA ASN A 798 4.78 -22.84 9.35
C ASN A 798 4.96 -24.27 8.79
N ILE A 799 5.89 -25.05 9.36
CA ILE A 799 6.04 -26.47 8.99
C ILE A 799 4.75 -27.23 9.31
N ALA A 800 4.14 -27.00 10.48
CA ALA A 800 2.90 -27.65 10.87
C ALA A 800 1.76 -27.36 9.89
N GLU A 801 1.63 -26.09 9.48
CA GLU A 801 0.62 -25.63 8.52
C GLU A 801 0.76 -26.31 7.16
N VAL A 802 1.99 -26.49 6.67
CA VAL A 802 2.27 -27.16 5.39
C VAL A 802 1.80 -28.61 5.41
N PHE A 803 2.15 -29.36 6.47
CA PHE A 803 1.70 -30.74 6.61
C PHE A 803 0.17 -30.83 6.73
N TYR A 804 -0.44 -29.93 7.48
CA TYR A 804 -1.89 -29.89 7.67
C TYR A 804 -2.63 -29.57 6.36
N THR A 805 -2.14 -28.61 5.58
CA THR A 805 -2.72 -28.22 4.29
C THR A 805 -2.65 -29.36 3.28
N GLN A 806 -1.54 -30.09 3.25
CA GLN A 806 -1.42 -31.28 2.41
C GLN A 806 -2.41 -32.37 2.84
N PHE A 807 -2.53 -32.67 4.14
CA PHE A 807 -3.51 -33.63 4.65
C PHE A 807 -4.95 -33.25 4.28
N LYS A 808 -5.34 -32.00 4.55
CA LYS A 808 -6.70 -31.51 4.30
C LYS A 808 -7.11 -31.67 2.85
N SER A 809 -6.19 -31.44 1.92
CA SER A 809 -6.42 -31.61 0.49
C SER A 809 -6.72 -33.06 0.12
N VAL A 810 -6.03 -34.00 0.75
CA VAL A 810 -6.22 -35.45 0.51
C VAL A 810 -7.49 -35.96 1.17
N SER A 811 -7.77 -35.54 2.39
CA SER A 811 -9.01 -35.87 3.10
C SER A 811 -10.22 -35.42 2.28
N THR A 812 -10.16 -34.21 1.70
CA THR A 812 -11.18 -33.71 0.76
C THR A 812 -11.40 -34.66 -0.42
N VAL A 813 -10.34 -35.24 -1.00
CA VAL A 813 -10.47 -36.20 -2.11
C VAL A 813 -11.18 -37.48 -1.68
N ILE A 814 -10.82 -38.01 -0.52
CA ILE A 814 -11.42 -39.24 0.01
C ILE A 814 -12.90 -39.00 0.32
N GLU A 815 -13.24 -37.85 0.91
CA GLU A 815 -14.62 -37.42 1.11
C GLU A 815 -15.39 -37.35 -0.22
N GLN A 816 -14.79 -36.84 -1.30
CA GLN A 816 -15.44 -36.83 -2.62
C GLN A 816 -15.71 -38.26 -3.14
N ALA A 817 -14.78 -39.19 -2.95
CA ALA A 817 -15.00 -40.59 -3.36
C ALA A 817 -16.16 -41.24 -2.59
N ILE A 818 -16.24 -41.00 -1.28
CA ILE A 818 -17.34 -41.50 -0.43
C ILE A 818 -18.68 -40.95 -0.92
N LEU A 819 -18.75 -39.64 -1.17
CA LEU A 819 -19.98 -38.98 -1.63
C LEU A 819 -20.45 -39.49 -3.01
N LEU A 820 -19.53 -39.89 -3.89
CA LEU A 820 -19.86 -40.52 -5.17
C LEU A 820 -20.50 -41.91 -4.98
N TYR A 821 -19.97 -42.71 -4.06
CA TYR A 821 -20.55 -44.00 -3.71
C TYR A 821 -21.96 -43.85 -3.09
N GLU A 822 -22.11 -42.92 -2.13
CA GLU A 822 -23.39 -42.62 -1.48
C GLU A 822 -24.45 -42.18 -2.49
N ASN A 823 -24.10 -41.27 -3.41
CA ASN A 823 -25.02 -40.76 -4.42
C ASN A 823 -25.58 -41.86 -5.33
N ILE A 824 -24.76 -42.86 -5.72
CA ILE A 824 -25.26 -44.00 -6.51
C ILE A 824 -26.21 -44.90 -5.71
N LEU A 825 -25.95 -45.11 -4.41
CA LEU A 825 -26.85 -45.88 -3.55
C LEU A 825 -28.21 -45.18 -3.41
N GLU A 826 -28.21 -43.86 -3.21
CA GLU A 826 -29.44 -43.04 -3.12
C GLU A 826 -30.24 -43.09 -4.43
N GLN A 827 -29.58 -42.94 -5.58
CA GLN A 827 -30.22 -43.00 -6.90
C GLN A 827 -30.93 -44.34 -7.18
N GLN A 828 -30.32 -45.45 -6.78
CA GLN A 828 -30.93 -46.77 -6.93
C GLN A 828 -32.12 -46.98 -6.01
N ASP A 829 -32.00 -46.58 -4.75
CA ASP A 829 -33.10 -46.67 -3.79
C ASP A 829 -34.30 -45.82 -4.24
N LYS A 830 -34.05 -44.68 -4.89
CA LYS A 830 -35.10 -43.88 -5.54
C LYS A 830 -35.73 -44.61 -6.73
N ALA A 831 -34.93 -45.10 -7.66
CA ALA A 831 -35.41 -45.80 -8.86
C ALA A 831 -36.28 -47.03 -8.51
N HIS A 832 -35.99 -47.73 -7.41
CA HIS A 832 -36.80 -48.86 -6.93
C HIS A 832 -38.15 -48.46 -6.31
N LYS A 833 -38.27 -47.26 -5.75
CA LYS A 833 -39.49 -46.78 -5.08
C LYS A 833 -40.48 -46.11 -6.03
N GLU A 834 -40.02 -45.61 -7.17
CA GLU A 834 -40.83 -44.81 -8.10
C GLU A 834 -41.64 -45.64 -9.11
N THR A 835 -42.82 -45.12 -9.47
CA THR A 835 -43.68 -45.69 -10.51
C THR A 835 -43.15 -45.36 -11.92
N GLN A 836 -43.53 -46.15 -12.93
CA GLN A 836 -43.12 -45.87 -14.32
C GLN A 836 -43.50 -44.46 -14.81
N SER A 837 -44.63 -43.91 -14.36
CA SER A 837 -45.02 -42.53 -14.69
C SER A 837 -44.09 -41.49 -14.06
N GLN A 838 -43.58 -41.74 -12.85
CA GLN A 838 -42.63 -40.84 -12.17
C GLN A 838 -41.25 -40.91 -12.83
N LEU A 839 -40.79 -42.11 -13.20
CA LEU A 839 -39.53 -42.29 -13.93
C LEU A 839 -39.50 -41.53 -15.26
N GLN A 840 -40.62 -41.50 -16.00
CA GLN A 840 -40.72 -40.73 -17.26
C GLN A 840 -40.65 -39.21 -17.03
N VAL A 841 -41.22 -38.71 -15.93
CA VAL A 841 -41.11 -37.29 -15.56
C VAL A 841 -39.65 -36.93 -15.27
N GLU A 842 -38.91 -37.81 -14.58
CA GLU A 842 -37.50 -37.55 -14.26
C GLU A 842 -36.60 -37.60 -15.50
N LYS A 843 -36.87 -38.48 -16.46
CA LYS A 843 -36.12 -38.51 -17.73
C LYS A 843 -36.30 -37.22 -18.54
N VAL A 844 -37.54 -36.74 -18.65
CA VAL A 844 -37.84 -35.45 -19.31
C VAL A 844 -37.14 -34.30 -18.58
N PHE A 845 -37.14 -34.33 -17.24
CA PHE A 845 -36.42 -33.36 -16.43
C PHE A 845 -34.91 -33.38 -16.70
N ILE A 846 -34.27 -34.56 -16.66
CA ILE A 846 -32.84 -34.75 -16.93
C ILE A 846 -32.47 -34.19 -18.30
N SER A 847 -33.18 -34.60 -19.36
CA SER A 847 -32.92 -34.14 -20.72
C SER A 847 -33.03 -32.61 -20.85
N THR A 848 -34.04 -32.03 -20.19
CA THR A 848 -34.21 -30.57 -20.14
C THR A 848 -33.04 -29.88 -19.45
N LYS A 849 -32.57 -30.40 -18.31
CA LYS A 849 -31.45 -29.82 -17.55
C LYS A 849 -30.12 -29.94 -18.29
N GLN A 850 -29.85 -31.07 -18.94
CA GLN A 850 -28.67 -31.24 -19.80
C GLN A 850 -28.68 -30.23 -20.96
N GLN A 851 -29.84 -29.99 -21.59
CA GLN A 851 -29.95 -28.99 -22.66
C GLN A 851 -29.71 -27.57 -22.14
N GLN A 852 -30.25 -27.22 -20.98
CA GLN A 852 -30.00 -25.92 -20.34
C GLN A 852 -28.52 -25.71 -20.02
N LEU A 853 -27.84 -26.73 -19.48
CA LEU A 853 -26.40 -26.68 -19.19
C LEU A 853 -25.56 -26.51 -20.46
N LYS A 854 -25.89 -27.21 -21.55
CA LYS A 854 -25.24 -27.04 -22.86
C LYS A 854 -25.44 -25.63 -23.45
N GLN A 855 -26.63 -25.04 -23.28
CA GLN A 855 -26.89 -23.67 -23.70
C GLN A 855 -26.08 -22.65 -22.89
N ILE A 856 -25.93 -22.87 -21.58
CA ILE A 856 -25.07 -22.04 -20.72
C ILE A 856 -23.61 -22.12 -21.19
N GLN A 857 -23.12 -23.33 -21.50
CA GLN A 857 -21.76 -23.53 -22.01
C GLN A 857 -21.48 -22.71 -23.28
N SER A 858 -22.39 -22.73 -24.26
CA SER A 858 -22.25 -21.90 -25.47
C SER A 858 -22.27 -20.39 -25.16
N ARG A 859 -23.08 -19.95 -24.19
CA ARG A 859 -23.10 -18.53 -23.75
C ARG A 859 -21.80 -18.13 -23.05
N LEU A 860 -21.16 -19.02 -22.29
CA LEU A 860 -19.85 -18.77 -21.67
C LEU A 860 -18.75 -18.54 -22.72
N GLU A 861 -18.74 -19.33 -23.80
CA GLU A 861 -17.79 -19.17 -24.92
C GLU A 861 -17.99 -17.82 -25.64
N ILE A 862 -19.24 -17.38 -25.81
CA ILE A 862 -19.55 -16.07 -26.40
C ILE A 862 -19.00 -14.92 -25.52
N ILE A 863 -19.18 -14.99 -24.20
CA ILE A 863 -18.64 -13.96 -23.30
C ILE A 863 -17.11 -13.95 -23.36
N LEU A 864 -16.47 -15.12 -23.35
CA LEU A 864 -15.01 -15.21 -23.39
C LEU A 864 -14.42 -14.64 -24.68
N THR A 865 -15.08 -14.90 -25.82
CA THR A 865 -14.68 -14.35 -27.13
C THR A 865 -14.91 -12.85 -27.23
N GLN A 866 -15.99 -12.31 -26.65
CA GLN A 866 -16.25 -10.87 -26.61
C GLN A 866 -15.17 -10.10 -25.84
N ILE A 867 -14.73 -10.63 -24.69
CA ILE A 867 -13.69 -9.99 -23.85
C ILE A 867 -12.30 -10.17 -24.48
N SER A 868 -12.03 -11.32 -25.10
CA SER A 868 -10.74 -11.57 -25.75
C SER A 868 -10.60 -10.83 -27.09
N GLY A 869 -11.72 -10.57 -27.77
CA GLY A 869 -11.80 -9.87 -29.06
C GLY A 869 -11.73 -8.35 -28.97
N SER A 870 -11.82 -7.77 -27.77
CA SER A 870 -11.59 -6.34 -27.51
C SER A 870 -10.11 -5.93 -27.39
N LYS A 871 -9.18 -6.77 -27.87
CA LYS A 871 -7.73 -6.55 -27.85
C LYS A 871 -7.27 -5.38 -28.71
#